data_AF-A0A3E0P5V2-F1
#
_entry.id   AF-A0A3E0P5V2-F1
#
_cell.length_a   1.000
_cell.length_b   1.000
_cell.length_c   1.000
_cell.angle_alpha   90.00
_cell.angle_beta   90.00
_cell.angle_gamma   90.00
#
_symmetry.space_group_name_H-M   'P 1'
#
loop_
_entity.id
_entity.type
_entity.pdbx_description
1 polymer ?
#
loop_
_entity_poly.entity_id
_entity_poly.type
_entity_poly.pdbx_seq_one_letter_code
_entity_poly.pdbx_strand_id
1 'polypeptide(L)'
;MPVWLGPQVQGLPHQGGRGLPAGPARRRAQARTDRAGRALVQALVPVRPAGGRERRLLSILALLGALGCAAGETPGSGGSAPPDAVRRASELVDQSIERTLSFYPSRALSAGRQEAALRLESYSDQAVAEWIGWNRELVEQGTLLVAELAGRGGEGDAFDARADLSLAIAEARIQLFELTEQRVHETDPLLWSGTIANALPFLLIRDEMPMTARLDAIAARIAEVPRLVGEAGEALGRADRADLSPDLLAIAVGQLGSVAEFYGGDLARFVDGPAAEELGGQEGFAARREAILATAADAAEQVRQLATLLEERRETARGSFRLADRYERRFRLVTGETRPVAEVLAAAEEDLAKRRGETALFARRIWDEHLSGEMPFGDREVIQGLFDRIAEDRAATVEEFVEDYRTLVLEAEAFVRERGIVGLPDPLTLVVDRSPAVFTSQAFGGVYSSGPWAPEADTLLLLPTPPADADDEQLAAFFRDFNHHFNTMIIAHELMPGHYLQLKVAARSEHPARYLYSDPVFVEGWGTFSERLMLEQGWGDDLAYAAHLKKQLENIARTIVDIRVHTENMTREEVERFVTEEAMQDVQFARNMWRRAMTTSPQLTFYWLGDTTIAGLQRDARAAWGDDFSVRRFTDAMMEVGPVTLPDVRTALGLALEAATSTTQ
;
A
#
# COMPACT_ATOMS: atom_id res chain seq x y z
N MET A 1 1.63 -6.03 -0.56
CA MET A 1 1.81 -5.11 0.58
C MET A 1 0.51 -4.34 0.75
N PRO A 2 0.06 -3.98 1.96
CA PRO A 2 -1.09 -3.09 2.09
C PRO A 2 -0.78 -1.76 1.41
N VAL A 3 -1.74 -1.24 0.65
CA VAL A 3 -1.71 0.14 0.17
C VAL A 3 -2.28 1.02 1.28
N TRP A 4 -1.50 2.00 1.71
CA TRP A 4 -1.76 2.75 2.93
C TRP A 4 -2.59 4.00 2.64
N LEU A 5 -3.73 4.09 3.31
CA LEU A 5 -4.62 5.23 3.25
C LEU A 5 -4.12 6.39 4.11
N GLY A 6 -3.66 7.47 3.45
CA GLY A 6 -3.59 8.81 4.06
C GLY A 6 -2.61 8.96 5.25
N PRO A 7 -2.71 10.08 6.00
CA PRO A 7 -1.73 10.40 7.03
C PRO A 7 -1.79 9.47 8.24
N GLN A 8 -0.63 8.94 8.63
CA GLN A 8 -0.50 8.12 9.83
C GLN A 8 -0.79 8.97 11.08
N VAL A 9 -2.01 8.90 11.61
CA VAL A 9 -2.29 9.34 12.98
C VAL A 9 -1.86 8.24 13.93
N GLN A 10 -0.54 8.09 14.12
CA GLN A 10 -0.02 7.42 15.31
C GLN A 10 -0.09 8.40 16.47
N GLY A 11 -0.71 7.95 17.57
CA GLY A 11 -1.02 8.73 18.77
C GLY A 11 0.15 9.56 19.28
N LEU A 12 -0.16 10.78 19.70
CA LEU A 12 0.75 11.65 20.43
C LEU A 12 1.08 10.99 21.79
N PRO A 13 2.30 11.18 22.34
CA PRO A 13 2.60 10.73 23.69
C PRO A 13 1.71 11.46 24.71
N HIS A 14 0.96 10.71 25.52
CA HIS A 14 0.21 11.23 26.66
C HIS A 14 1.13 12.01 27.61
N GLN A 15 0.94 13.33 27.71
CA GLN A 15 1.43 14.06 28.87
C GLN A 15 0.40 13.95 30.01
N GLY A 16 0.81 13.31 31.11
CA GLY A 16 -0.04 12.99 32.24
C GLY A 16 -0.65 14.22 32.93
N GLY A 17 -1.96 14.41 32.76
CA GLY A 17 -2.79 15.32 33.56
C GLY A 17 -3.55 14.55 34.64
N ARG A 18 -3.35 14.90 35.92
CA ARG A 18 -4.04 14.30 37.07
C ARG A 18 -5.56 14.50 36.98
N GLY A 19 -6.31 13.39 36.97
CA GLY A 19 -7.77 13.40 36.90
C GLY A 19 -8.48 13.90 38.16
N LEU A 20 -9.61 14.58 37.93
CA LEU A 20 -10.68 14.82 38.92
C LEU A 20 -11.93 14.00 38.52
N PRO A 21 -12.72 13.47 39.46
CA PRO A 21 -13.75 12.48 39.15
C PRO A 21 -15.05 13.10 38.59
N ALA A 22 -15.61 12.44 37.57
CA ALA A 22 -16.87 12.80 36.90
C ALA A 22 -18.13 12.40 37.71
N GLY A 23 -19.13 13.28 37.70
CA GLY A 23 -20.38 13.17 38.47
C GLY A 23 -21.49 12.26 37.89
N PRO A 24 -22.58 12.06 38.66
CA PRO A 24 -23.56 10.96 38.49
C PRO A 24 -24.52 11.08 37.29
N ALA A 25 -24.43 12.13 36.46
CA ALA A 25 -25.33 12.33 35.32
C ALA A 25 -25.05 11.39 34.12
N ARG A 26 -23.80 10.92 33.95
CA ARG A 26 -23.41 10.03 32.83
C ARG A 26 -23.98 8.60 32.94
N ARG A 27 -24.35 8.13 34.14
CA ARG A 27 -24.80 6.74 34.34
C ARG A 27 -26.24 6.45 33.89
N ARG A 28 -27.07 7.47 33.60
CA ARG A 28 -28.49 7.27 33.22
C ARG A 28 -28.76 7.28 31.71
N ALA A 29 -27.82 7.76 30.88
CA ALA A 29 -27.93 7.69 29.42
C ALA A 29 -27.55 6.29 28.88
N GLN A 30 -26.53 5.65 29.47
CA GLN A 30 -26.04 4.32 29.07
C GLN A 30 -27.09 3.19 29.21
N ALA A 31 -28.00 3.29 30.18
CA ALA A 31 -28.97 2.23 30.46
C ALA A 31 -30.21 2.23 29.53
N ARG A 32 -30.39 3.27 28.69
CA ARG A 32 -31.52 3.34 27.74
C ARG A 32 -31.15 2.90 26.32
N THR A 33 -29.87 2.96 25.94
CA THR A 33 -29.33 2.42 24.68
C THR A 33 -29.28 0.89 24.65
N ASP A 34 -29.06 0.24 25.80
CA ASP A 34 -28.91 -1.23 25.91
C ASP A 34 -30.21 -2.04 25.72
N ARG A 35 -31.37 -1.39 25.69
CA ARG A 35 -32.68 -2.05 25.49
C ARG A 35 -33.22 -1.95 24.05
N ALA A 36 -32.71 -1.02 23.25
CA ALA A 36 -33.04 -0.91 21.83
C ALA A 36 -32.13 -1.78 20.93
N GLY A 37 -30.87 -2.02 21.36
CA GLY A 37 -29.92 -2.88 20.65
C GLY A 37 -30.20 -4.39 20.68
N ARG A 38 -31.20 -4.86 21.45
CA ARG A 38 -31.55 -6.29 21.54
C ARG A 38 -32.67 -6.73 20.59
N ALA A 39 -33.21 -5.84 19.76
CA ALA A 39 -34.29 -6.14 18.82
C ALA A 39 -33.85 -6.17 17.34
N LEU A 40 -32.55 -6.07 17.04
CA LEU A 40 -32.03 -6.04 15.66
C LEU A 40 -30.87 -7.02 15.42
N VAL A 41 -30.95 -8.22 16.03
CA VAL A 41 -30.00 -9.34 15.80
C VAL A 41 -30.61 -10.42 14.89
N GLN A 42 -31.52 -10.04 13.99
CA GLN A 42 -31.99 -10.93 12.93
C GLN A 42 -32.06 -10.18 11.61
N ALA A 43 -30.91 -10.11 10.91
CA ALA A 43 -30.78 -10.14 9.44
C ALA A 43 -29.33 -9.76 9.04
N LEU A 44 -28.38 -10.67 9.24
CA LEU A 44 -27.21 -10.69 8.36
C LEU A 44 -27.67 -11.35 7.06
N VAL A 45 -27.88 -10.55 6.02
CA VAL A 45 -28.20 -11.04 4.67
C VAL A 45 -27.12 -10.55 3.72
N PRO A 46 -26.32 -11.44 3.11
CA PRO A 46 -25.48 -11.07 1.98
C PRO A 46 -26.37 -10.70 0.80
N VAL A 47 -26.05 -9.63 0.08
CA VAL A 47 -26.69 -9.32 -1.20
C VAL A 47 -26.20 -10.36 -2.23
N ARG A 48 -26.97 -11.43 -2.43
CA ARG A 48 -26.80 -12.41 -3.52
C ARG A 48 -28.07 -12.46 -4.37
N PRO A 49 -28.00 -12.40 -5.70
CA PRO A 49 -29.13 -12.77 -6.55
C PRO A 49 -29.28 -14.30 -6.61
N ALA A 50 -30.53 -14.76 -6.63
CA ALA A 50 -30.91 -16.16 -6.56
C ALA A 50 -31.03 -16.84 -7.93
N GLY A 51 -30.61 -18.11 -8.00
CA GLY A 51 -30.93 -19.09 -9.05
C GLY A 51 -29.71 -19.45 -9.92
N GLY A 52 -29.39 -20.70 -10.24
CA GLY A 52 -29.96 -22.01 -9.96
C GLY A 52 -28.99 -23.05 -10.57
N ARG A 53 -28.79 -24.17 -9.88
CA ARG A 53 -27.86 -25.25 -10.23
C ARG A 53 -28.12 -25.84 -11.62
N GLU A 54 -27.07 -26.25 -12.32
CA GLU A 54 -26.97 -27.62 -12.84
C GLU A 54 -25.53 -28.05 -13.14
N ARG A 55 -25.16 -29.23 -12.64
CA ARG A 55 -23.90 -29.93 -12.86
C ARG A 55 -23.90 -30.54 -14.27
N ARG A 56 -22.80 -30.45 -15.02
CA ARG A 56 -22.38 -31.53 -15.94
C ARG A 56 -20.85 -31.66 -15.98
N LEU A 57 -20.37 -32.77 -15.41
CA LEU A 57 -19.16 -33.45 -15.83
C LEU A 57 -19.31 -33.89 -17.28
N LEU A 58 -18.27 -33.72 -18.10
CA LEU A 58 -17.98 -34.60 -19.24
C LEU A 58 -16.49 -34.51 -19.60
N SER A 59 -15.79 -35.58 -19.26
CA SER A 59 -14.47 -35.94 -19.77
C SER A 59 -14.59 -36.36 -21.24
N ILE A 60 -13.70 -35.90 -22.13
CA ILE A 60 -13.41 -36.59 -23.40
C ILE A 60 -11.90 -36.54 -23.66
N LEU A 61 -11.36 -37.74 -23.92
CA LEU A 61 -9.99 -38.07 -24.31
C LEU A 61 -10.11 -38.90 -25.60
N ALA A 62 -9.43 -38.52 -26.69
CA ALA A 62 -8.95 -39.35 -27.83
C ALA A 62 -8.66 -38.41 -29.05
N LEU A 63 -7.42 -38.19 -29.49
CA LEU A 63 -6.49 -38.98 -30.32
C LEU A 63 -6.63 -38.83 -31.86
N LEU A 64 -5.46 -38.58 -32.48
CA LEU A 64 -4.98 -38.89 -33.86
C LEU A 64 -5.24 -37.93 -35.03
N GLY A 65 -4.18 -37.20 -35.41
CA GLY A 65 -3.27 -37.63 -36.49
C GLY A 65 -3.50 -37.06 -37.90
N ALA A 66 -2.52 -36.28 -38.40
CA ALA A 66 -2.12 -36.30 -39.82
C ALA A 66 -0.70 -35.72 -40.00
N LEU A 67 0.16 -36.51 -40.67
CA LEU A 67 1.50 -36.17 -41.17
C LEU A 67 1.42 -35.50 -42.55
N GLY A 68 2.46 -34.71 -42.86
CA GLY A 68 2.91 -34.33 -44.21
C GLY A 68 2.88 -32.82 -44.45
N CYS A 69 3.87 -32.14 -45.04
CA CYS A 69 5.14 -32.49 -45.67
C CYS A 69 6.05 -31.23 -45.63
N ALA A 70 7.36 -31.44 -45.70
CA ALA A 70 8.40 -30.41 -45.73
C ALA A 70 8.48 -29.66 -47.07
N ALA A 71 8.83 -28.36 -47.02
CA ALA A 71 9.98 -27.74 -47.70
C ALA A 71 9.77 -26.22 -47.92
N GLY A 72 10.75 -25.40 -47.52
CA GLY A 72 10.87 -24.01 -47.94
C GLY A 72 11.44 -23.07 -46.88
N GLU A 73 12.74 -23.20 -46.57
CA GLU A 73 13.46 -22.20 -45.78
C GLU A 73 13.76 -20.94 -46.61
N THR A 74 13.32 -19.80 -46.10
CA THR A 74 13.91 -18.47 -46.37
C THR A 74 14.18 -17.80 -45.03
N PRO A 75 15.38 -17.27 -44.75
CA PRO A 75 15.68 -16.65 -43.47
C PRO A 75 15.05 -15.24 -43.45
N GLY A 76 13.83 -15.14 -42.91
CA GLY A 76 13.23 -13.88 -42.51
C GLY A 76 13.67 -13.52 -41.10
N SER A 77 14.17 -12.30 -40.92
CA SER A 77 14.63 -11.71 -39.66
C SER A 77 13.48 -11.38 -38.69
N GLY A 78 12.84 -12.42 -38.15
CA GLY A 78 11.84 -12.33 -37.09
C GLY A 78 11.96 -13.56 -36.21
N GLY A 79 13.04 -13.65 -35.44
CA GLY A 79 13.28 -14.81 -34.58
C GLY A 79 12.50 -14.68 -33.28
N SER A 80 11.43 -15.45 -33.12
CA SER A 80 10.85 -15.75 -31.80
C SER A 80 11.95 -16.23 -30.84
N ALA A 81 11.90 -15.83 -29.57
CA ALA A 81 12.83 -16.33 -28.56
C ALA A 81 12.86 -17.88 -28.56
N PRO A 82 14.04 -18.53 -28.45
CA PRO A 82 14.08 -19.99 -28.39
C PRO A 82 13.30 -20.47 -27.15
N PRO A 83 12.46 -21.51 -27.26
CA PRO A 83 11.66 -22.02 -26.15
C PRO A 83 12.46 -22.30 -24.85
N ASP A 84 13.76 -22.56 -24.98
CA ASP A 84 14.67 -22.76 -23.85
C ASP A 84 14.92 -21.50 -23.01
N ALA A 85 15.03 -20.31 -23.63
CA ALA A 85 15.27 -19.07 -22.91
C ALA A 85 14.06 -18.64 -22.08
N VAL A 86 12.87 -18.75 -22.69
CA VAL A 86 11.60 -18.50 -22.01
C VAL A 86 11.44 -19.45 -20.82
N ARG A 87 11.62 -20.76 -21.05
CA ARG A 87 11.54 -21.78 -19.99
C ARG A 87 12.49 -21.50 -18.82
N ARG A 88 13.77 -21.21 -19.09
CA ARG A 88 14.77 -20.91 -18.05
C ARG A 88 14.42 -19.64 -17.27
N ALA A 89 13.90 -18.62 -17.94
CA ALA A 89 13.47 -17.38 -17.28
C ALA A 89 12.28 -17.64 -16.34
N SER A 90 11.25 -18.36 -16.81
CA SER A 90 10.11 -18.77 -15.98
C SER A 90 10.53 -19.64 -14.79
N GLU A 91 11.41 -20.62 -15.00
CA GLU A 91 11.95 -21.46 -13.92
C GLU A 91 12.71 -20.64 -12.86
N LEU A 92 13.41 -19.58 -13.27
CA LEU A 92 14.13 -18.69 -12.36
C LEU A 92 13.18 -17.76 -11.59
N VAL A 93 12.09 -17.30 -12.24
CA VAL A 93 11.00 -16.57 -11.58
C VAL A 93 10.32 -17.44 -10.51
N ASP A 94 9.95 -18.67 -10.84
CA ASP A 94 9.33 -19.60 -9.89
C ASP A 94 10.23 -19.86 -8.67
N GLN A 95 11.53 -20.08 -8.91
CA GLN A 95 12.51 -20.22 -7.84
C GLN A 95 12.61 -18.95 -7.00
N SER A 96 12.60 -17.77 -7.62
CA SER A 96 12.62 -16.49 -6.92
C SER A 96 11.41 -16.37 -5.98
N ILE A 97 10.21 -16.69 -6.47
CA ILE A 97 8.97 -16.64 -5.69
C ILE A 97 9.08 -17.54 -4.47
N GLU A 98 9.39 -18.82 -4.64
CA GLU A 98 9.45 -19.77 -3.53
C GLU A 98 10.53 -19.38 -2.51
N ARG A 99 11.66 -18.86 -2.98
CA ARG A 99 12.75 -18.38 -2.12
C ARG A 99 12.33 -17.12 -1.34
N THR A 100 11.69 -16.15 -1.98
CA THR A 100 11.15 -14.94 -1.31
C THR A 100 10.11 -15.32 -0.25
N LEU A 101 9.16 -16.20 -0.58
CA LEU A 101 8.10 -16.57 0.37
C LEU A 101 8.62 -17.42 1.54
N SER A 102 9.68 -18.20 1.32
CA SER A 102 10.35 -18.91 2.40
C SER A 102 11.11 -17.96 3.32
N PHE A 103 11.75 -16.91 2.79
CA PHE A 103 12.48 -15.93 3.59
C PHE A 103 11.54 -14.95 4.32
N TYR A 104 10.40 -14.62 3.70
CA TYR A 104 9.37 -13.73 4.25
C TYR A 104 8.03 -14.45 4.53
N PRO A 105 7.91 -15.28 5.59
CA PRO A 105 6.67 -15.98 5.92
C PRO A 105 5.45 -15.07 6.15
N SER A 106 5.65 -13.83 6.62
CA SER A 106 4.53 -12.88 6.78
C SER A 106 4.03 -12.38 5.43
N ARG A 107 4.93 -12.14 4.46
CA ARG A 107 4.57 -11.84 3.07
C ARG A 107 3.85 -13.04 2.42
N ALA A 108 4.33 -14.26 2.64
CA ALA A 108 3.70 -15.48 2.16
C ALA A 108 2.27 -15.65 2.69
N LEU A 109 2.06 -15.45 4.00
CA LEU A 109 0.73 -15.48 4.59
C LEU A 109 -0.19 -14.42 3.96
N SER A 110 0.28 -13.18 3.82
CA SER A 110 -0.48 -12.10 3.18
C SER A 110 -0.84 -12.37 1.72
N ALA A 111 -0.05 -13.21 1.05
CA ALA A 111 -0.28 -13.61 -0.34
C ALA A 111 -1.21 -14.84 -0.46
N GLY A 112 -1.63 -15.43 0.66
CA GLY A 112 -2.56 -16.56 0.72
C GLY A 112 -1.92 -17.92 1.03
N ARG A 113 -0.60 -18.01 1.31
CA ARG A 113 0.08 -19.26 1.71
C ARG A 113 -0.18 -19.57 3.19
N GLN A 114 -1.25 -20.30 3.47
CA GLN A 114 -1.65 -20.61 4.85
C GLN A 114 -0.63 -21.47 5.60
N GLU A 115 0.18 -22.27 4.91
CA GLU A 115 1.28 -23.05 5.49
C GLU A 115 2.39 -22.18 6.09
N ALA A 116 2.50 -20.91 5.69
CA ALA A 116 3.43 -19.94 6.27
C ALA A 116 2.91 -19.29 7.56
N ALA A 117 1.67 -19.57 7.96
CA ALA A 117 1.03 -18.95 9.12
C ALA A 117 1.76 -19.23 10.44
N LEU A 118 2.52 -20.34 10.54
CA LEU A 118 3.13 -20.80 11.79
C LEU A 118 4.52 -20.23 12.07
N ARG A 119 5.09 -19.42 11.15
CA ARG A 119 6.48 -18.94 11.25
C ARG A 119 6.55 -17.43 11.06
N LEU A 120 7.63 -16.85 11.58
CA LEU A 120 8.07 -15.48 11.30
C LEU A 120 9.44 -15.50 10.62
N GLU A 121 9.80 -14.35 10.06
CA GLU A 121 11.11 -14.05 9.47
C GLU A 121 12.26 -14.35 10.45
N SER A 122 13.46 -14.61 9.92
CA SER A 122 14.72 -14.57 10.68
C SER A 122 15.71 -13.71 9.92
N TYR A 123 16.37 -12.82 10.66
CA TYR A 123 17.44 -11.98 10.12
C TYR A 123 18.77 -12.27 10.82
N SER A 124 18.95 -13.52 11.27
CA SER A 124 20.26 -14.00 11.72
C SER A 124 21.31 -13.80 10.62
N ASP A 125 22.57 -13.59 11.02
CA ASP A 125 23.68 -13.37 10.09
C ASP A 125 23.76 -14.47 9.01
N GLN A 126 23.47 -15.73 9.38
CA GLN A 126 23.44 -16.84 8.43
C GLN A 126 22.30 -16.69 7.41
N ALA A 127 21.07 -16.46 7.87
CA ALA A 127 19.91 -16.33 6.99
C ALA A 127 20.09 -15.16 6.02
N VAL A 128 20.58 -14.03 6.50
CA VAL A 128 20.86 -12.85 5.67
C VAL A 128 21.98 -13.13 4.67
N ALA A 129 23.06 -13.80 5.07
CA ALA A 129 24.16 -14.15 4.16
C ALA A 129 23.71 -15.08 3.03
N GLU A 130 22.92 -16.12 3.35
CA GLU A 130 22.33 -17.03 2.36
C GLU A 130 21.41 -16.28 1.39
N TRP A 131 20.58 -15.37 1.93
CA TRP A 131 19.67 -14.55 1.15
C TRP A 131 20.38 -13.57 0.21
N ILE A 132 21.44 -12.92 0.68
CA ILE A 132 22.31 -12.08 -0.16
C ILE A 132 22.96 -12.91 -1.27
N GLY A 133 23.45 -14.11 -0.94
CA GLY A 133 24.06 -15.04 -1.91
C GLY A 133 23.10 -15.37 -3.06
N TRP A 134 21.89 -15.81 -2.70
CA TRP A 134 20.83 -16.11 -3.66
C TRP A 134 20.50 -14.90 -4.55
N ASN A 135 20.28 -13.72 -3.97
CA ASN A 135 19.94 -12.53 -4.75
C ASN A 135 21.05 -12.12 -5.73
N ARG A 136 22.33 -12.30 -5.37
CA ARG A 136 23.45 -12.06 -6.31
C ARG A 136 23.38 -13.00 -7.50
N GLU A 137 23.17 -14.29 -7.26
CA GLU A 137 23.05 -15.31 -8.31
C GLU A 137 21.86 -15.03 -9.23
N LEU A 138 20.70 -14.69 -8.66
CA LEU A 138 19.50 -14.31 -9.41
C LEU A 138 19.77 -13.10 -10.32
N VAL A 139 20.41 -12.04 -9.79
CA VAL A 139 20.71 -10.85 -10.59
C VAL A 139 21.70 -11.17 -11.71
N GLU A 140 22.75 -11.95 -11.44
CA GLU A 140 23.76 -12.33 -12.44
C GLU A 140 23.14 -13.16 -13.57
N GLN A 141 22.49 -14.27 -13.23
CA GLN A 141 21.90 -15.19 -14.21
C GLN A 141 20.71 -14.55 -14.94
N GLY A 142 19.84 -13.88 -14.17
CA GLY A 142 18.63 -13.26 -14.69
C GLY A 142 18.94 -12.13 -15.67
N THR A 143 19.94 -11.29 -15.40
CA THR A 143 20.30 -10.17 -16.31
C THR A 143 20.74 -10.69 -17.69
N LEU A 144 21.48 -11.80 -17.74
CA LEU A 144 21.88 -12.42 -19.00
C LEU A 144 20.66 -12.96 -19.79
N LEU A 145 19.71 -13.60 -19.09
CA LEU A 145 18.48 -14.09 -19.71
C LEU A 145 17.58 -12.96 -20.20
N VAL A 146 17.41 -11.89 -19.44
CA VAL A 146 16.66 -10.69 -19.86
C VAL A 146 17.26 -10.10 -21.14
N ALA A 147 18.60 -9.99 -21.22
CA ALA A 147 19.27 -9.50 -22.42
C ALA A 147 19.08 -10.44 -23.63
N GLU A 148 19.10 -11.76 -23.42
CA GLU A 148 18.83 -12.75 -24.47
C GLU A 148 17.40 -12.63 -25.03
N LEU A 149 16.42 -12.42 -24.14
CA LEU A 149 15.00 -12.26 -24.49
C LEU A 149 14.72 -10.90 -25.17
N ALA A 150 15.36 -9.82 -24.72
CA ALA A 150 15.17 -8.47 -25.27
C ALA A 150 15.55 -8.37 -26.76
N GLY A 151 16.49 -9.18 -27.24
CA GLY A 151 16.91 -9.18 -28.65
C GLY A 151 15.95 -9.85 -29.63
N ARG A 152 14.78 -10.37 -29.20
CA ARG A 152 14.05 -11.42 -29.94
C ARG A 152 12.50 -11.30 -30.00
N GLY A 153 11.95 -10.08 -29.97
CA GLY A 153 10.51 -9.81 -30.25
C GLY A 153 9.68 -9.47 -29.01
N GLY A 154 8.64 -8.63 -29.20
CA GLY A 154 7.95 -7.89 -28.13
C GLY A 154 6.52 -8.31 -27.79
N GLU A 155 6.11 -9.55 -28.08
CA GLU A 155 4.75 -10.06 -27.79
C GLU A 155 4.77 -11.55 -27.38
N GLY A 156 3.78 -11.99 -26.58
CA GLY A 156 3.59 -13.38 -26.12
C GLY A 156 4.53 -13.82 -24.99
N ASP A 157 4.65 -15.13 -24.76
CA ASP A 157 5.36 -15.75 -23.62
C ASP A 157 6.77 -15.18 -23.35
N ALA A 158 7.47 -14.73 -24.40
CA ALA A 158 8.81 -14.14 -24.28
C ALA A 158 8.79 -12.76 -23.61
N PHE A 159 7.76 -11.94 -23.88
CA PHE A 159 7.55 -10.68 -23.19
C PHE A 159 7.26 -10.94 -21.71
N ASP A 160 6.32 -11.85 -21.41
CA ASP A 160 5.90 -12.13 -20.05
C ASP A 160 7.03 -12.70 -19.19
N ALA A 161 7.76 -13.70 -19.71
CA ALA A 161 8.91 -14.26 -19.01
C ALA A 161 10.02 -13.23 -18.75
N ARG A 162 10.24 -12.30 -19.70
CA ARG A 162 11.22 -11.22 -19.53
C ARG A 162 10.73 -10.19 -18.50
N ALA A 163 9.48 -9.77 -18.56
CA ALA A 163 8.91 -8.77 -17.66
C ALA A 163 8.89 -9.29 -16.22
N ASP A 164 8.39 -10.50 -15.99
CA ASP A 164 8.35 -11.13 -14.67
C ASP A 164 9.75 -11.32 -14.07
N LEU A 165 10.71 -11.76 -14.89
CA LEU A 165 12.11 -11.89 -14.47
C LEU A 165 12.74 -10.53 -14.18
N SER A 166 12.40 -9.49 -14.94
CA SER A 166 12.88 -8.13 -14.69
C SER A 166 12.38 -7.57 -13.35
N LEU A 167 11.14 -7.86 -12.98
CA LEU A 167 10.60 -7.51 -11.65
C LEU A 167 11.34 -8.24 -10.52
N ALA A 168 11.57 -9.55 -10.67
CA ALA A 168 12.32 -10.33 -9.68
C ALA A 168 13.77 -9.80 -9.51
N ILE A 169 14.42 -9.43 -10.61
CA ILE A 169 15.76 -8.81 -10.59
C ILE A 169 15.73 -7.42 -9.92
N ALA A 170 14.72 -6.61 -10.21
CA ALA A 170 14.58 -5.28 -9.61
C ALA A 170 14.44 -5.37 -8.08
N GLU A 171 13.55 -6.24 -7.58
CA GLU A 171 13.41 -6.53 -6.15
C GLU A 171 14.73 -7.02 -5.55
N ALA A 172 15.41 -7.97 -6.20
CA ALA A 172 16.69 -8.50 -5.72
C ALA A 172 17.77 -7.41 -5.61
N ARG A 173 17.83 -6.47 -6.55
CA ARG A 173 18.77 -5.34 -6.51
C ARG A 173 18.46 -4.36 -5.37
N ILE A 174 17.19 -4.09 -5.10
CA ILE A 174 16.75 -3.26 -3.96
C ILE A 174 17.19 -3.92 -2.66
N GLN A 175 16.90 -5.21 -2.48
CA GLN A 175 17.26 -5.94 -1.27
C GLN A 175 18.78 -6.07 -1.09
N LEU A 176 19.55 -6.27 -2.15
CA LEU A 176 21.01 -6.25 -2.08
C LEU A 176 21.52 -4.89 -1.60
N PHE A 177 20.97 -3.79 -2.11
CA PHE A 177 21.36 -2.46 -1.65
C PHE A 177 21.02 -2.25 -0.17
N GLU A 178 19.81 -2.64 0.25
CA GLU A 178 19.35 -2.51 1.64
C GLU A 178 20.21 -3.34 2.61
N LEU A 179 20.51 -4.59 2.26
CA LEU A 179 21.20 -5.52 3.14
C LEU A 179 22.72 -5.32 3.13
N THR A 180 23.32 -4.95 1.99
CA THR A 180 24.79 -4.87 1.88
C THR A 180 25.35 -3.46 2.05
N GLU A 181 24.60 -2.42 1.73
CA GLU A 181 25.10 -1.04 1.75
C GLU A 181 24.43 -0.19 2.82
N GLN A 182 23.10 -0.33 2.97
CA GLN A 182 22.40 0.30 4.09
C GLN A 182 22.49 -0.53 5.37
N ARG A 183 22.75 -1.84 5.25
CA ARG A 183 22.84 -2.79 6.36
C ARG A 183 21.62 -2.70 7.29
N VAL A 184 20.42 -2.61 6.69
CA VAL A 184 19.17 -2.36 7.44
C VAL A 184 18.92 -3.39 8.56
N HIS A 185 19.33 -4.63 8.37
CA HIS A 185 19.24 -5.68 9.40
C HIS A 185 20.13 -5.45 10.62
N GLU A 186 21.22 -4.70 10.47
CA GLU A 186 22.14 -4.37 11.56
C GLU A 186 21.85 -3.01 12.20
N THR A 187 21.36 -2.04 11.41
CA THR A 187 21.35 -0.63 11.83
C THR A 187 19.97 0.02 11.83
N ASP A 188 18.98 -0.57 11.16
CA ASP A 188 17.64 0.00 11.07
C ASP A 188 16.70 -0.63 12.10
N PRO A 189 16.33 0.09 13.17
CA PRO A 189 15.41 -0.45 14.18
C PRO A 189 13.99 -0.67 13.63
N LEU A 190 13.61 -0.04 12.51
CA LEU A 190 12.28 -0.16 11.93
C LEU A 190 12.06 -1.49 11.20
N LEU A 191 13.12 -2.15 10.72
CA LEU A 191 13.02 -3.53 10.22
C LEU A 191 12.46 -4.44 11.31
N TRP A 192 12.99 -4.30 12.52
CA TRP A 192 12.66 -5.14 13.67
C TRP A 192 11.30 -4.80 14.25
N SER A 193 11.05 -3.52 14.58
CA SER A 193 9.75 -3.10 15.11
C SER A 193 8.62 -3.37 14.13
N GLY A 194 8.85 -3.16 12.83
CA GLY A 194 7.90 -3.46 11.76
C GLY A 194 7.60 -4.95 11.62
N THR A 195 8.63 -5.82 11.67
CA THR A 195 8.43 -7.29 11.59
C THR A 195 7.61 -7.78 12.79
N ILE A 196 7.94 -7.31 14.00
CA ILE A 196 7.23 -7.69 15.23
C ILE A 196 5.78 -7.18 15.20
N ALA A 197 5.56 -5.93 14.76
CA ALA A 197 4.22 -5.35 14.65
C ALA A 197 3.32 -6.10 13.64
N ASN A 198 3.91 -6.60 12.54
CA ASN A 198 3.18 -7.31 11.49
C ASN A 198 2.99 -8.82 11.76
N ALA A 199 3.39 -9.33 12.94
CA ALA A 199 3.31 -10.75 13.24
C ALA A 199 1.87 -11.30 13.18
N LEU A 200 0.89 -10.55 13.72
CA LEU A 200 -0.50 -11.03 13.87
C LEU A 200 -1.58 -10.39 12.99
N PRO A 201 -1.49 -9.13 12.53
CA PRO A 201 -2.59 -8.45 11.85
C PRO A 201 -3.38 -9.28 10.83
N PHE A 202 -2.71 -9.93 9.89
CA PHE A 202 -3.38 -10.75 8.87
C PHE A 202 -4.21 -11.87 9.51
N LEU A 203 -3.71 -12.56 10.54
CA LEU A 203 -4.46 -13.63 11.22
C LEU A 203 -5.69 -13.12 11.99
N LEU A 204 -5.76 -11.82 12.29
CA LEU A 204 -6.86 -11.23 13.07
C LEU A 204 -7.98 -10.70 12.17
N ILE A 205 -7.65 -10.23 10.97
CA ILE A 205 -8.61 -9.61 10.05
C ILE A 205 -9.11 -10.55 8.94
N ARG A 206 -8.38 -11.64 8.68
CA ARG A 206 -8.67 -12.62 7.63
C ARG A 206 -9.44 -13.81 8.18
N ASP A 207 -10.41 -14.33 7.42
CA ASP A 207 -11.29 -15.45 7.78
C ASP A 207 -11.08 -16.71 6.91
N GLU A 208 -10.07 -16.68 6.03
CA GLU A 208 -9.72 -17.75 5.09
C GLU A 208 -9.26 -19.05 5.78
N MET A 209 -8.89 -18.97 7.06
CA MET A 209 -8.50 -20.10 7.89
C MET A 209 -9.58 -20.37 8.97
N PRO A 210 -9.90 -21.64 9.29
CA PRO A 210 -10.77 -21.95 10.42
C PRO A 210 -10.26 -21.31 11.72
N MET A 211 -11.17 -20.83 12.59
CA MET A 211 -10.78 -20.12 13.82
C MET A 211 -9.80 -20.90 14.69
N THR A 212 -9.95 -22.23 14.80
CA THR A 212 -9.00 -23.08 15.53
C THR A 212 -7.58 -22.99 14.96
N ALA A 213 -7.45 -23.09 13.63
CA ALA A 213 -6.15 -22.98 12.97
C ALA A 213 -5.56 -21.57 13.07
N ARG A 214 -6.41 -20.53 13.06
CA ARG A 214 -5.98 -19.13 13.31
C ARG A 214 -5.43 -18.97 14.72
N LEU A 215 -6.10 -19.49 15.74
CA LEU A 215 -5.62 -19.43 17.13
C LEU A 215 -4.30 -20.19 17.31
N ASP A 216 -4.15 -21.36 16.68
CA ASP A 216 -2.91 -22.12 16.72
C ASP A 216 -1.76 -21.37 16.01
N ALA A 217 -2.04 -20.71 14.89
CA ALA A 217 -1.07 -19.85 14.19
C ALA A 217 -0.71 -18.59 14.99
N ILE A 218 -1.68 -17.95 15.64
CA ILE A 218 -1.46 -16.82 16.55
C ILE A 218 -0.52 -17.26 17.68
N ALA A 219 -0.79 -18.39 18.32
CA ALA A 219 0.05 -18.94 19.39
C ALA A 219 1.48 -19.19 18.90
N ALA A 220 1.64 -19.84 17.73
CA ALA A 220 2.94 -20.13 17.14
C ALA A 220 3.74 -18.86 16.82
N ARG A 221 3.11 -17.83 16.23
CA ARG A 221 3.79 -16.57 15.90
C ARG A 221 4.18 -15.78 17.14
N ILE A 222 3.34 -15.72 18.17
CA ILE A 222 3.70 -15.06 19.44
C ILE A 222 4.89 -15.77 20.08
N ALA A 223 4.96 -17.11 20.03
CA ALA A 223 6.08 -17.87 20.56
C ALA A 223 7.41 -17.60 19.83
N GLU A 224 7.38 -17.12 18.59
CA GLU A 224 8.57 -16.71 17.81
C GLU A 224 9.03 -15.26 18.11
N VAL A 225 8.17 -14.41 18.70
CA VAL A 225 8.52 -13.02 19.04
C VAL A 225 9.76 -12.92 19.94
N PRO A 226 9.92 -13.75 20.99
CA PRO A 226 11.16 -13.81 21.78
C PRO A 226 12.44 -13.98 20.96
N ARG A 227 12.42 -14.86 19.94
CA ARG A 227 13.58 -15.07 19.07
C ARG A 227 13.90 -13.80 18.28
N LEU A 228 12.89 -13.18 17.68
CA LEU A 228 13.05 -11.91 16.94
C LEU A 228 13.56 -10.77 17.82
N VAL A 229 13.05 -10.65 19.05
CA VAL A 229 13.53 -9.68 20.04
C VAL A 229 15.00 -9.91 20.37
N GLY A 230 15.41 -11.17 20.54
CA GLY A 230 16.82 -11.55 20.74
C GLY A 230 17.71 -11.15 19.57
N GLU A 231 17.33 -11.53 18.35
CA GLU A 231 18.07 -11.17 17.12
C GLU A 231 18.18 -9.64 16.97
N ALA A 232 17.09 -8.90 17.21
CA ALA A 232 17.07 -7.44 17.17
C ALA A 232 18.00 -6.80 18.21
N GLY A 233 17.96 -7.30 19.45
CA GLY A 233 18.78 -6.82 20.55
C GLY A 233 20.27 -7.05 20.30
N GLU A 234 20.63 -8.19 19.74
CA GLU A 234 22.01 -8.48 19.33
C GLU A 234 22.47 -7.55 18.21
N ALA A 235 21.70 -7.43 17.13
CA ALA A 235 22.03 -6.61 15.97
C ALA A 235 22.17 -5.11 16.31
N LEU A 236 21.15 -4.53 16.96
CA LEU A 236 21.12 -3.09 17.28
C LEU A 236 22.01 -2.76 18.49
N GLY A 237 22.25 -3.73 19.37
CA GLY A 237 23.19 -3.60 20.48
C GLY A 237 24.64 -3.51 20.02
N ARG A 238 25.03 -4.29 18.99
CA ARG A 238 26.38 -4.29 18.42
C ARG A 238 26.65 -3.15 17.43
N ALA A 239 25.62 -2.54 16.88
CA ALA A 239 25.76 -1.46 15.89
C ALA A 239 26.58 -0.27 16.45
N ASP A 240 27.36 0.40 15.59
CA ASP A 240 28.01 1.65 15.98
C ASP A 240 26.95 2.74 16.19
N ARG A 241 27.11 3.56 17.23
CA ARG A 241 26.24 4.72 17.45
C ARG A 241 26.20 5.69 16.27
N ALA A 242 27.25 5.72 15.43
CA ALA A 242 27.30 6.54 14.22
C ALA A 242 26.39 6.02 13.11
N ASP A 243 26.00 4.74 13.16
CA ASP A 243 25.12 4.12 12.17
C ASP A 243 23.64 4.14 12.61
N LEU A 244 23.37 4.38 13.90
CA LEU A 244 22.03 4.41 14.46
C LEU A 244 21.41 5.82 14.37
N SER A 245 20.24 5.94 13.76
CA SER A 245 19.49 7.20 13.72
C SER A 245 18.66 7.39 15.00
N PRO A 246 18.83 8.51 15.73
CA PRO A 246 17.98 8.84 16.88
C PRO A 246 16.48 8.95 16.51
N ASP A 247 16.18 9.45 15.31
CA ASP A 247 14.80 9.60 14.82
C ASP A 247 14.14 8.24 14.57
N LEU A 248 14.83 7.33 13.88
CA LEU A 248 14.30 5.98 13.62
C LEU A 248 14.17 5.18 14.92
N LEU A 249 15.11 5.33 15.86
CA LEU A 249 15.01 4.72 17.19
C LEU A 249 13.78 5.25 17.95
N ALA A 250 13.52 6.56 17.92
CA ALA A 250 12.35 7.14 18.57
C ALA A 250 11.03 6.56 18.01
N ILE A 251 10.95 6.38 16.69
CA ILE A 251 9.78 5.78 16.03
C ILE A 251 9.66 4.30 16.43
N ALA A 252 10.75 3.54 16.38
CA ALA A 252 10.76 2.13 16.76
C ALA A 252 10.33 1.91 18.21
N VAL A 253 10.82 2.75 19.15
CA VAL A 253 10.42 2.71 20.57
C VAL A 253 8.92 2.91 20.71
N GLY A 254 8.35 3.91 20.02
CA GLY A 254 6.91 4.14 20.01
C GLY A 254 6.12 2.95 19.47
N GLN A 255 6.55 2.38 18.34
CA GLN A 255 5.92 1.20 17.73
C GLN A 255 5.97 -0.03 18.65
N LEU A 256 7.13 -0.31 19.26
CA LEU A 256 7.29 -1.43 20.20
C LEU A 256 6.44 -1.23 21.45
N GLY A 257 6.29 0.01 21.94
CA GLY A 257 5.36 0.35 23.02
C GLY A 257 3.92 -0.05 22.67
N SER A 258 3.42 0.40 21.52
CA SER A 258 2.10 0.03 21.01
C SER A 258 1.92 -1.48 20.85
N VAL A 259 2.95 -2.20 20.37
CA VAL A 259 2.92 -3.68 20.24
C VAL A 259 2.89 -4.38 21.61
N ALA A 260 3.65 -3.89 22.58
CA ALA A 260 3.64 -4.44 23.92
C ALA A 260 2.28 -4.25 24.61
N GLU A 261 1.63 -3.10 24.43
CA GLU A 261 0.26 -2.87 24.90
C GLU A 261 -0.73 -3.81 24.21
N PHE A 262 -0.55 -4.01 22.90
CA PHE A 262 -1.39 -4.91 22.12
C PHE A 262 -1.34 -6.35 22.64
N TYR A 263 -0.13 -6.90 22.83
CA TYR A 263 0.04 -8.26 23.37
C TYR A 263 -0.38 -8.37 24.84
N GLY A 264 -0.16 -7.32 25.64
CA GLY A 264 -0.47 -7.32 27.07
C GLY A 264 -1.96 -7.15 27.39
N GLY A 265 -2.77 -6.65 26.45
CA GLY A 265 -4.18 -6.34 26.71
C GLY A 265 -5.09 -6.52 25.51
N ASP A 266 -4.80 -5.84 24.39
CA ASP A 266 -5.76 -5.74 23.29
C ASP A 266 -6.08 -7.08 22.63
N LEU A 267 -5.09 -7.97 22.50
CA LEU A 267 -5.27 -9.31 21.92
C LEU A 267 -6.35 -10.12 22.67
N ALA A 268 -6.53 -9.91 23.98
CA ALA A 268 -7.58 -10.56 24.74
C ALA A 268 -8.98 -10.23 24.21
N ARG A 269 -9.19 -9.04 23.61
CA ARG A 269 -10.48 -8.69 23.00
C ARG A 269 -10.83 -9.58 21.81
N PHE A 270 -9.83 -10.03 21.05
CA PHE A 270 -10.05 -10.98 19.96
C PHE A 270 -10.33 -12.38 20.49
N VAL A 271 -9.53 -12.85 21.45
CA VAL A 271 -9.67 -14.20 22.01
C VAL A 271 -10.98 -14.34 22.81
N ASP A 272 -11.37 -13.32 23.57
CA ASP A 272 -12.57 -13.32 24.42
C ASP A 272 -13.84 -12.85 23.70
N GLY A 273 -13.70 -12.27 22.51
CA GLY A 273 -14.80 -11.86 21.64
C GLY A 273 -14.97 -12.84 20.48
N PRO A 274 -14.56 -12.48 19.25
CA PRO A 274 -14.77 -13.30 18.05
C PRO A 274 -14.42 -14.79 18.21
N ALA A 275 -13.28 -15.12 18.83
CA ALA A 275 -12.87 -16.51 18.99
C ALA A 275 -13.71 -17.27 20.03
N ALA A 276 -14.10 -16.61 21.13
CA ALA A 276 -14.97 -17.21 22.14
C ALA A 276 -16.42 -17.36 21.68
N GLU A 277 -16.90 -16.46 20.83
CA GLU A 277 -18.23 -16.59 20.20
C GLU A 277 -18.32 -17.85 19.33
N GLU A 278 -17.26 -18.18 18.58
CA GLU A 278 -17.23 -19.35 17.71
C GLU A 278 -16.85 -20.65 18.45
N LEU A 279 -15.85 -20.60 19.34
CA LEU A 279 -15.23 -21.79 19.93
C LEU A 279 -15.43 -21.91 21.44
N GLY A 280 -16.05 -20.95 22.11
CA GLY A 280 -16.09 -20.87 23.58
C GLY A 280 -16.74 -22.06 24.28
N GLY A 281 -17.68 -22.74 23.60
CA GLY A 281 -18.32 -23.97 24.10
C GLY A 281 -17.53 -25.25 23.82
N GLN A 282 -16.42 -25.19 23.10
CA GLN A 282 -15.62 -26.36 22.75
C GLN A 282 -14.68 -26.78 23.89
N GLU A 283 -14.55 -28.09 24.08
CA GLU A 283 -13.60 -28.65 25.04
C GLU A 283 -12.17 -28.19 24.71
N GLY A 284 -11.44 -27.74 25.73
CA GLY A 284 -10.07 -27.24 25.57
C GLY A 284 -9.93 -25.76 25.18
N PHE A 285 -11.02 -25.06 24.83
CA PHE A 285 -10.94 -23.63 24.50
C PHE A 285 -10.38 -22.79 25.65
N ALA A 286 -10.85 -23.03 26.89
CA ALA A 286 -10.36 -22.30 28.06
C ALA A 286 -8.84 -22.47 28.28
N ALA A 287 -8.31 -23.68 28.09
CA ALA A 287 -6.88 -23.95 28.19
C ALA A 287 -6.10 -23.30 27.04
N ARG A 288 -6.62 -23.35 25.80
CA ARG A 288 -6.01 -22.67 24.64
C ARG A 288 -5.95 -21.16 24.86
N ARG A 289 -7.05 -20.56 25.31
CA ARG A 289 -7.14 -19.14 25.69
C ARG A 289 -6.07 -18.78 26.72
N GLU A 290 -5.98 -19.52 27.82
CA GLU A 290 -5.00 -19.28 28.88
C GLU A 290 -3.57 -19.35 28.35
N ALA A 291 -3.25 -20.37 27.55
CA ALA A 291 -1.93 -20.52 26.94
C ALA A 291 -1.57 -19.35 26.01
N ILE A 292 -2.47 -18.97 25.10
CA ILE A 292 -2.25 -17.85 24.17
C ILE A 292 -1.98 -16.54 24.93
N LEU A 293 -2.83 -16.23 25.92
CA LEU A 293 -2.71 -14.97 26.66
C LEU A 293 -1.47 -14.96 27.57
N ALA A 294 -1.07 -16.10 28.14
CA ALA A 294 0.17 -16.22 28.90
C ALA A 294 1.40 -15.99 28.00
N THR A 295 1.47 -16.66 26.84
CA THR A 295 2.56 -16.46 25.88
C THR A 295 2.59 -15.02 25.35
N ALA A 296 1.42 -14.40 25.14
CA ALA A 296 1.33 -12.99 24.74
C ALA A 296 1.86 -12.05 25.83
N ALA A 297 1.55 -12.30 27.10
CA ALA A 297 2.06 -11.50 28.21
C ALA A 297 3.60 -11.59 28.32
N ASP A 298 4.16 -12.78 28.13
CA ASP A 298 5.62 -12.98 28.11
C ASP A 298 6.27 -12.26 26.92
N ALA A 299 5.69 -12.38 25.72
CA ALA A 299 6.16 -11.66 24.54
C ALA A 299 6.09 -10.14 24.73
N ALA A 300 5.01 -9.63 25.34
CA ALA A 300 4.85 -8.21 25.64
C ALA A 300 5.98 -7.68 26.53
N GLU A 301 6.43 -8.47 27.52
CA GLU A 301 7.54 -8.09 28.39
C GLU A 301 8.87 -8.02 27.64
N GLN A 302 9.14 -8.98 26.77
CA GLN A 302 10.35 -8.96 25.95
C GLN A 302 10.36 -7.80 24.95
N VAL A 303 9.21 -7.49 24.34
CA VAL A 303 9.05 -6.31 23.47
C VAL A 303 9.31 -5.01 24.26
N ARG A 304 8.84 -4.91 25.51
CA ARG A 304 9.17 -3.76 26.38
C ARG A 304 10.67 -3.66 26.66
N GLN A 305 11.34 -4.77 26.93
CA GLN A 305 12.78 -4.80 27.17
C GLN A 305 13.55 -4.32 25.94
N LEU A 306 13.15 -4.74 24.73
CA LEU A 306 13.73 -4.22 23.49
C LEU A 306 13.50 -2.71 23.37
N ALA A 307 12.29 -2.22 23.63
CA ALA A 307 12.01 -0.78 23.58
C ALA A 307 12.89 0.01 24.56
N THR A 308 13.12 -0.51 25.78
CA THR A 308 14.06 0.09 26.74
C THR A 308 15.48 0.11 26.18
N LEU A 309 15.97 -0.99 25.63
CA LEU A 309 17.30 -1.04 24.99
C LEU A 309 17.40 0.02 23.88
N LEU A 310 16.41 0.12 22.99
CA LEU A 310 16.44 1.07 21.89
C LEU A 310 16.41 2.52 22.38
N GLU A 311 15.70 2.81 23.47
CA GLU A 311 15.69 4.12 24.10
C GLU A 311 17.06 4.47 24.69
N GLU A 312 17.73 3.53 25.38
CA GLU A 312 19.11 3.73 25.87
C GLU A 312 20.10 3.96 24.71
N ARG A 313 19.94 3.21 23.60
CA ARG A 313 20.74 3.41 22.39
C ARG A 313 20.48 4.79 21.78
N ARG A 314 19.23 5.28 21.81
CA ARG A 314 18.83 6.58 21.26
C ARG A 314 19.57 7.74 21.93
N GLU A 315 19.82 7.67 23.24
CA GLU A 315 20.54 8.72 23.98
C GLU A 315 21.98 8.92 23.50
N THR A 316 22.59 7.91 22.88
CA THR A 316 23.99 7.95 22.44
C THR A 316 24.16 7.92 20.91
N ALA A 317 23.08 7.67 20.18
CA ALA A 317 23.01 7.59 18.73
C ALA A 317 23.39 8.92 18.05
N ARG A 318 24.06 8.82 16.90
CA ARG A 318 24.62 9.97 16.14
C ARG A 318 24.41 9.85 14.63
N GLY A 319 23.83 8.75 14.16
CA GLY A 319 23.55 8.53 12.75
C GLY A 319 22.39 9.37 12.25
N SER A 320 22.18 9.32 10.93
CA SER A 320 21.08 10.02 10.25
C SER A 320 20.26 9.04 9.44
N PHE A 321 18.94 9.25 9.39
CA PHE A 321 18.05 8.54 8.47
C PHE A 321 18.24 9.03 7.01
N ARG A 322 18.88 10.19 6.82
CA ARG A 322 19.02 10.79 5.49
C ARG A 322 20.01 9.97 4.65
N LEU A 323 19.59 9.61 3.44
CA LEU A 323 20.39 8.83 2.50
C LEU A 323 21.55 9.61 1.87
N ALA A 324 21.45 10.93 1.75
CA ALA A 324 22.48 11.80 1.17
C ALA A 324 22.94 11.30 -0.21
N ASP A 325 24.23 11.03 -0.40
CA ASP A 325 24.83 10.52 -1.64
C ASP A 325 24.25 9.17 -2.10
N ARG A 326 23.69 8.40 -1.17
CA ARG A 326 23.02 7.13 -1.48
C ARG A 326 21.61 7.30 -2.04
N TYR A 327 21.01 8.50 -1.92
CA TYR A 327 19.63 8.74 -2.35
C TYR A 327 19.43 8.48 -3.84
N GLU A 328 20.28 9.07 -4.70
CA GLU A 328 20.12 8.94 -6.15
C GLU A 328 20.16 7.48 -6.60
N ARG A 329 21.05 6.69 -5.98
CA ARG A 329 21.14 5.26 -6.28
C ARG A 329 19.88 4.52 -5.84
N ARG A 330 19.40 4.74 -4.62
CA ARG A 330 18.17 4.11 -4.12
C ARG A 330 16.98 4.52 -4.98
N PHE A 331 16.87 5.81 -5.29
CA PHE A 331 15.84 6.37 -6.15
C PHE A 331 15.77 5.63 -7.49
N ARG A 332 16.88 5.55 -8.23
CA ARG A 332 16.96 4.83 -9.51
C ARG A 332 16.64 3.34 -9.39
N LEU A 333 17.13 2.67 -8.33
CA LEU A 333 16.88 1.24 -8.12
C LEU A 333 15.40 0.94 -7.89
N VAL A 334 14.70 1.82 -7.16
CA VAL A 334 13.32 1.61 -6.75
C VAL A 334 12.32 2.12 -7.79
N THR A 335 12.60 3.24 -8.47
CA THR A 335 11.66 3.86 -9.43
C THR A 335 11.94 3.49 -10.88
N GLY A 336 13.14 2.98 -11.19
CA GLY A 336 13.60 2.82 -12.56
C GLY A 336 13.88 4.15 -13.29
N GLU A 337 13.79 5.30 -12.61
CA GLU A 337 13.98 6.62 -13.21
C GLU A 337 15.42 6.81 -13.67
N THR A 338 15.56 7.27 -14.92
CA THR A 338 16.86 7.46 -15.57
C THR A 338 17.34 8.91 -15.52
N ARG A 339 16.42 9.86 -15.37
CA ARG A 339 16.74 11.28 -15.19
C ARG A 339 17.52 11.50 -13.89
N PRO A 340 18.46 12.46 -13.84
CA PRO A 340 19.04 12.93 -12.59
C PRO A 340 17.97 13.40 -11.61
N VAL A 341 18.14 13.11 -10.32
CA VAL A 341 17.19 13.51 -9.26
C VAL A 341 16.94 15.03 -9.24
N ALA A 342 17.97 15.83 -9.55
CA ALA A 342 17.82 17.29 -9.63
C ALA A 342 16.87 17.74 -10.76
N GLU A 343 16.83 17.01 -11.88
CA GLU A 343 15.89 17.31 -12.98
C GLU A 343 14.46 16.91 -12.59
N VAL A 344 14.30 15.78 -11.90
CA VAL A 344 13.01 15.35 -11.35
C VAL A 344 12.48 16.37 -10.34
N LEU A 345 13.34 16.86 -9.45
CA LEU A 345 13.00 17.90 -8.48
C LEU A 345 12.55 19.20 -9.15
N ALA A 346 13.33 19.69 -10.13
CA ALA A 346 12.99 20.91 -10.87
C ALA A 346 11.65 20.79 -11.60
N ALA A 347 11.38 19.63 -12.22
CA ALA A 347 10.10 19.37 -12.89
C ALA A 347 8.92 19.33 -11.89
N ALA A 348 9.11 18.75 -10.71
CA ALA A 348 8.09 18.76 -9.67
C ALA A 348 7.83 20.17 -9.12
N GLU A 349 8.86 20.99 -8.95
CA GLU A 349 8.73 22.39 -8.51
C GLU A 349 7.97 23.26 -9.53
N GLU A 350 8.28 23.09 -10.82
CA GLU A 350 7.55 23.76 -11.90
C GLU A 350 6.08 23.33 -11.92
N ASP A 351 5.81 22.03 -11.79
CA ASP A 351 4.44 21.50 -11.79
C ASP A 351 3.65 21.96 -10.55
N LEU A 352 4.29 22.10 -9.38
CA LEU A 352 3.64 22.64 -8.19
C LEU A 352 3.17 24.08 -8.43
N ALA A 353 4.04 24.92 -9.00
CA ALA A 353 3.72 26.31 -9.29
C ALA A 353 2.58 26.41 -10.31
N LYS A 354 2.63 25.59 -11.37
CA LYS A 354 1.57 25.51 -12.39
C LYS A 354 0.25 25.05 -11.77
N ARG A 355 0.26 23.95 -11.01
CA ARG A 355 -0.93 23.39 -10.38
C ARG A 355 -1.57 24.36 -9.40
N ARG A 356 -0.76 25.12 -8.64
CA ARG A 356 -1.27 26.17 -7.76
C ARG A 356 -2.03 27.25 -8.54
N GLY A 357 -1.47 27.70 -9.67
CA GLY A 357 -2.14 28.65 -10.56
C GLY A 357 -3.45 28.12 -11.13
N GLU A 358 -3.47 26.85 -11.57
CA GLU A 358 -4.69 26.19 -12.07
C GLU A 358 -5.77 26.09 -10.98
N THR A 359 -5.39 25.70 -9.76
CA THR A 359 -6.32 25.64 -8.62
C THR A 359 -6.89 27.02 -8.31
N ALA A 360 -6.05 28.05 -8.33
CA ALA A 360 -6.48 29.43 -8.10
C ALA A 360 -7.47 29.91 -9.17
N LEU A 361 -7.23 29.60 -10.45
CA LEU A 361 -8.14 29.94 -11.54
C LEU A 361 -9.47 29.18 -11.44
N PHE A 362 -9.40 27.88 -11.12
CA PHE A 362 -10.58 27.05 -10.92
C PHE A 362 -11.45 27.57 -9.77
N ALA A 363 -10.82 27.85 -8.62
CA ALA A 363 -11.50 28.38 -7.45
C ALA A 363 -12.25 29.69 -7.73
N ARG A 364 -11.65 30.60 -8.53
CA ARG A 364 -12.34 31.83 -8.95
C ARG A 364 -13.52 31.57 -9.88
N ARG A 365 -13.38 30.61 -10.79
CA ARG A 365 -14.44 30.26 -11.75
C ARG A 365 -15.71 29.80 -11.05
N ILE A 366 -15.57 29.05 -9.97
CA ILE A 366 -16.69 28.42 -9.25
C ILE A 366 -17.11 29.19 -7.99
N TRP A 367 -16.48 30.35 -7.72
CA TRP A 367 -16.65 31.09 -6.47
C TRP A 367 -18.10 31.48 -6.21
N ASP A 368 -18.73 32.15 -7.17
CA ASP A 368 -20.10 32.66 -7.02
C ASP A 368 -21.15 31.54 -6.94
N GLU A 369 -20.81 30.33 -7.40
CA GLU A 369 -21.72 29.16 -7.40
C GLU A 369 -21.62 28.36 -6.10
N HIS A 370 -20.40 28.15 -5.58
CA HIS A 370 -20.16 27.22 -4.46
C HIS A 370 -19.73 27.89 -3.15
N LEU A 371 -19.20 29.12 -3.20
CA LEU A 371 -18.69 29.86 -2.06
C LEU A 371 -19.56 31.10 -1.78
N SER A 372 -19.39 31.67 -0.59
CA SER A 372 -20.14 32.85 -0.16
C SER A 372 -19.18 33.98 0.24
N GLY A 373 -19.63 35.23 0.06
CA GLY A 373 -18.85 36.41 0.36
C GLY A 373 -18.03 36.94 -0.81
N GLU A 374 -17.37 38.08 -0.58
CA GLU A 374 -16.53 38.73 -1.59
C GLU A 374 -15.29 37.88 -1.89
N MET A 375 -15.05 37.61 -3.17
CA MET A 375 -13.89 36.84 -3.63
C MET A 375 -12.58 37.56 -3.27
N PRO A 376 -11.66 36.91 -2.53
CA PRO A 376 -10.35 37.47 -2.26
C PRO A 376 -9.56 37.75 -3.55
N PHE A 377 -8.64 38.72 -3.49
CA PHE A 377 -7.79 39.03 -4.64
C PHE A 377 -6.65 38.01 -4.83
N GLY A 378 -6.01 37.57 -3.74
CA GLY A 378 -4.82 36.73 -3.77
C GLY A 378 -5.11 35.25 -4.02
N ASP A 379 -4.23 34.59 -4.78
CA ASP A 379 -4.37 33.15 -5.12
C ASP A 379 -4.41 32.27 -3.86
N ARG A 380 -3.60 32.59 -2.86
CA ARG A 380 -3.53 31.83 -1.60
C ARG A 380 -4.88 31.82 -0.90
N GLU A 381 -5.48 33.00 -0.74
CA GLU A 381 -6.75 33.16 -0.02
C GLU A 381 -7.91 32.52 -0.79
N VAL A 382 -7.92 32.62 -2.12
CA VAL A 382 -8.95 31.98 -2.94
C VAL A 382 -8.84 30.45 -2.89
N ILE A 383 -7.63 29.90 -2.97
CA ILE A 383 -7.40 28.45 -2.83
C ILE A 383 -7.83 27.98 -1.43
N GLN A 384 -7.45 28.71 -0.38
CA GLN A 384 -7.82 28.37 0.99
C GLN A 384 -9.35 28.35 1.15
N GLY A 385 -10.05 29.35 0.63
CA GLY A 385 -11.52 29.38 0.65
C GLY A 385 -12.14 28.16 -0.04
N LEU A 386 -11.58 27.74 -1.19
CA LEU A 386 -12.03 26.53 -1.88
C LEU A 386 -11.82 25.26 -1.04
N PHE A 387 -10.64 25.12 -0.42
CA PHE A 387 -10.34 23.96 0.41
C PHE A 387 -11.13 23.93 1.72
N ASP A 388 -11.42 25.10 2.29
CA ASP A 388 -12.34 25.22 3.41
C ASP A 388 -13.75 24.78 3.00
N ARG A 389 -14.22 25.18 1.82
CA ARG A 389 -15.54 24.83 1.31
C ARG A 389 -15.73 23.33 1.11
N ILE A 390 -14.78 22.63 0.48
CA ILE A 390 -14.91 21.17 0.31
C ILE A 390 -14.87 20.44 1.66
N ALA A 391 -14.18 21.01 2.65
CA ALA A 391 -14.08 20.41 3.98
C ALA A 391 -15.33 20.60 4.86
N GLU A 392 -16.31 21.40 4.41
CA GLU A 392 -17.60 21.55 5.09
C GLU A 392 -18.52 20.35 4.87
N ASP A 393 -18.41 19.64 3.74
CA ASP A 393 -19.22 18.47 3.42
C ASP A 393 -18.59 17.19 4.00
N ARG A 394 -18.88 16.92 5.27
CA ARG A 394 -18.21 15.87 6.04
C ARG A 394 -19.15 15.21 7.04
N ALA A 395 -18.80 13.98 7.41
CA ALA A 395 -19.43 13.27 8.51
C ALA A 395 -19.21 13.97 9.86
N ALA A 396 -20.15 13.79 10.79
CA ALA A 396 -19.99 14.22 12.18
C ALA A 396 -19.66 13.06 13.13
N THR A 397 -19.83 11.82 12.67
CA THR A 397 -19.59 10.59 13.43
C THR A 397 -18.85 9.55 12.61
N VAL A 398 -18.22 8.58 13.29
CA VAL A 398 -17.53 7.47 12.61
C VAL A 398 -18.52 6.61 11.82
N GLU A 399 -19.73 6.42 12.33
CA GLU A 399 -20.78 5.67 11.65
C GLU A 399 -21.22 6.34 10.34
N GLU A 400 -21.41 7.66 10.34
CA GLU A 400 -21.69 8.43 9.12
C GLU A 400 -20.53 8.36 8.12
N PHE A 401 -19.29 8.46 8.60
CA PHE A 401 -18.09 8.35 7.78
C PHE A 401 -17.97 6.97 7.09
N VAL A 402 -18.24 5.88 7.82
CA VAL A 402 -18.22 4.53 7.23
C VAL A 402 -19.34 4.36 6.20
N GLU A 403 -20.53 4.92 6.47
CA GLU A 403 -21.67 4.83 5.55
C GLU A 403 -21.47 5.65 4.27
N ASP A 404 -20.82 6.82 4.36
CA ASP A 404 -20.39 7.62 3.21
C ASP A 404 -19.50 6.79 2.27
N TYR A 405 -18.49 6.11 2.81
CA TYR A 405 -17.64 5.22 2.01
C TYR A 405 -18.42 4.08 1.35
N ARG A 406 -19.31 3.41 2.09
CA ARG A 406 -20.12 2.31 1.54
C ARG A 406 -21.02 2.78 0.41
N THR A 407 -21.59 3.98 0.54
CA THR A 407 -22.41 4.60 -0.51
C THR A 407 -21.55 4.90 -1.74
N LEU A 408 -20.42 5.60 -1.56
CA LEU A 408 -19.52 5.94 -2.65
C LEU A 408 -18.97 4.71 -3.38
N VAL A 409 -18.74 3.59 -2.69
CA VAL A 409 -18.33 2.32 -3.32
C VAL A 409 -19.40 1.80 -4.30
N LEU A 410 -20.66 1.79 -3.86
CA LEU A 410 -21.78 1.33 -4.69
C LEU A 410 -21.97 2.24 -5.90
N GLU A 411 -21.86 3.55 -5.70
CA GLU A 411 -21.95 4.55 -6.76
C GLU A 411 -20.79 4.42 -7.76
N ALA A 412 -19.56 4.24 -7.28
CA ALA A 412 -18.39 4.05 -8.13
C ALA A 412 -18.48 2.76 -8.96
N GLU A 413 -18.94 1.65 -8.35
CA GLU A 413 -19.20 0.42 -9.10
C GLU A 413 -20.21 0.66 -10.23
N ALA A 414 -21.38 1.22 -9.89
CA ALA A 414 -22.43 1.48 -10.85
C ALA A 414 -21.94 2.37 -12.00
N PHE A 415 -21.22 3.45 -11.65
CA PHE A 415 -20.67 4.39 -12.61
C PHE A 415 -19.64 3.75 -13.56
N VAL A 416 -18.68 2.99 -13.01
CA VAL A 416 -17.65 2.28 -13.82
C VAL A 416 -18.31 1.30 -14.79
N ARG A 417 -19.35 0.57 -14.35
CA ARG A 417 -20.10 -0.35 -15.21
C ARG A 417 -20.91 0.38 -16.28
N GLU A 418 -21.65 1.43 -15.92
CA GLU A 418 -22.49 2.20 -16.85
C GLU A 418 -21.67 2.87 -17.94
N ARG A 419 -20.56 3.51 -17.56
CA ARG A 419 -19.64 4.19 -18.48
C ARG A 419 -18.74 3.21 -19.25
N GLY A 420 -18.69 1.95 -18.82
CA GLY A 420 -17.83 0.92 -19.39
C GLY A 420 -16.35 1.30 -19.29
N ILE A 421 -15.91 1.86 -18.16
CA ILE A 421 -14.55 2.41 -18.00
C ILE A 421 -13.50 1.31 -18.03
N VAL A 422 -13.76 0.18 -17.39
CA VAL A 422 -12.87 -1.00 -17.32
C VAL A 422 -13.71 -2.24 -17.01
N GLY A 423 -13.24 -3.42 -17.39
CA GLY A 423 -13.82 -4.69 -16.95
C GLY A 423 -13.71 -4.86 -15.44
N LEU A 424 -14.85 -5.07 -14.76
CA LEU A 424 -14.89 -5.39 -13.34
C LEU A 424 -15.17 -6.88 -13.10
N PRO A 425 -14.56 -7.48 -12.05
CA PRO A 425 -14.95 -8.82 -11.62
C PRO A 425 -16.43 -8.86 -11.18
N ASP A 426 -17.03 -10.05 -11.24
CA ASP A 426 -18.41 -10.29 -10.81
C ASP A 426 -18.52 -11.66 -10.11
N PRO A 427 -18.96 -11.73 -8.85
CA PRO A 427 -19.23 -10.60 -7.94
C PRO A 427 -17.95 -9.87 -7.52
N LEU A 428 -18.09 -8.63 -7.04
CA LEU A 428 -17.01 -7.97 -6.29
C LEU A 428 -16.80 -8.69 -4.95
N THR A 429 -15.56 -8.99 -4.63
CA THR A 429 -15.10 -9.49 -3.31
C THR A 429 -14.40 -8.37 -2.54
N LEU A 430 -15.17 -7.37 -2.13
CA LEU A 430 -14.70 -6.16 -1.45
C LEU A 430 -15.53 -5.92 -0.18
N VAL A 431 -14.85 -5.71 0.94
CA VAL A 431 -15.45 -5.36 2.22
C VAL A 431 -14.92 -4.01 2.65
N VAL A 432 -15.82 -3.09 2.97
CA VAL A 432 -15.48 -1.77 3.50
C VAL A 432 -16.02 -1.65 4.92
N ASP A 433 -15.11 -1.48 5.87
CA ASP A 433 -15.45 -1.31 7.27
C ASP A 433 -14.41 -0.47 8.01
N ARG A 434 -14.72 -0.06 9.22
CA ARG A 434 -13.75 0.57 10.11
C ARG A 434 -12.68 -0.41 10.56
N SER A 435 -11.54 0.12 10.96
CA SER A 435 -10.50 -0.61 11.65
C SER A 435 -11.06 -1.44 12.82
N PRO A 436 -10.70 -2.74 12.95
CA PRO A 436 -11.19 -3.59 14.02
C PRO A 436 -10.83 -3.05 15.41
N ALA A 437 -11.78 -3.12 16.35
CA ALA A 437 -11.61 -2.65 17.73
C ALA A 437 -10.55 -3.41 18.54
N VAL A 438 -9.94 -4.46 17.98
CA VAL A 438 -8.76 -5.13 18.56
C VAL A 438 -7.49 -4.28 18.41
N PHE A 439 -7.43 -3.32 17.48
CA PHE A 439 -6.25 -2.47 17.28
C PHE A 439 -6.45 -1.09 17.93
N THR A 440 -6.51 -1.03 19.27
CA THR A 440 -6.68 0.26 19.96
C THR A 440 -5.37 1.00 20.17
N SER A 441 -4.28 0.28 20.41
CA SER A 441 -2.94 0.86 20.60
C SER A 441 -2.13 0.99 19.29
N GLN A 442 -2.63 0.42 18.17
CA GLN A 442 -1.95 0.42 16.87
C GLN A 442 -2.79 1.13 15.81
N ALA A 443 -2.19 2.06 15.08
CA ALA A 443 -2.82 2.67 13.92
C ALA A 443 -3.02 1.62 12.82
N PHE A 444 -4.27 1.36 12.46
CA PHE A 444 -4.62 0.25 11.59
C PHE A 444 -5.65 0.71 10.56
N GLY A 445 -5.28 0.71 9.28
CA GLY A 445 -6.13 1.13 8.16
C GLY A 445 -5.39 1.00 6.82
N GLY A 446 -6.14 0.82 5.73
CA GLY A 446 -5.59 0.59 4.39
C GLY A 446 -6.32 -0.52 3.62
N VAL A 447 -5.82 -0.80 2.42
CA VAL A 447 -6.33 -1.86 1.55
C VAL A 447 -5.53 -3.14 1.78
N TYR A 448 -6.23 -4.20 2.16
CA TYR A 448 -5.70 -5.55 2.31
C TYR A 448 -6.25 -6.39 1.15
N SER A 449 -5.48 -6.53 0.08
CA SER A 449 -5.88 -7.33 -1.09
C SER A 449 -5.77 -8.83 -0.86
N SER A 450 -6.61 -9.60 -1.57
CA SER A 450 -6.38 -11.03 -1.77
C SER A 450 -5.08 -11.27 -2.54
N GLY A 451 -4.31 -12.29 -2.17
CA GLY A 451 -3.09 -12.65 -2.88
C GLY A 451 -3.25 -13.79 -3.89
N PRO A 452 -2.19 -14.10 -4.68
CA PRO A 452 -2.24 -15.07 -5.77
C PRO A 452 -2.60 -16.51 -5.37
N TRP A 453 -2.43 -16.86 -4.08
CA TRP A 453 -2.76 -18.19 -3.57
C TRP A 453 -4.11 -18.27 -2.86
N ALA A 454 -4.78 -17.12 -2.72
CA ALA A 454 -6.16 -17.04 -2.28
C ALA A 454 -6.89 -15.91 -3.06
N PRO A 455 -6.92 -15.93 -4.40
CA PRO A 455 -7.37 -14.79 -5.21
C PRO A 455 -8.86 -14.47 -5.04
N GLU A 456 -9.64 -15.45 -4.60
CA GLU A 456 -11.06 -15.32 -4.33
C GLU A 456 -11.40 -14.79 -2.93
N ALA A 457 -10.39 -14.60 -2.07
CA ALA A 457 -10.59 -13.99 -0.76
C ALA A 457 -11.08 -12.54 -0.90
N ASP A 458 -11.75 -12.03 0.13
CA ASP A 458 -12.19 -10.64 0.14
C ASP A 458 -11.00 -9.68 0.17
N THR A 459 -11.10 -8.58 -0.54
CA THR A 459 -10.24 -7.43 -0.31
C THR A 459 -10.88 -6.60 0.79
N LEU A 460 -10.12 -6.26 1.83
CA LEU A 460 -10.63 -5.47 2.94
C LEU A 460 -10.11 -4.03 2.81
N LEU A 461 -11.01 -3.08 2.72
CA LEU A 461 -10.72 -1.68 2.95
C LEU A 461 -11.08 -1.36 4.40
N LEU A 462 -10.05 -1.20 5.24
CA LEU A 462 -10.21 -0.86 6.65
C LEU A 462 -9.96 0.63 6.83
N LEU A 463 -11.02 1.36 7.17
CA LEU A 463 -10.99 2.81 7.33
C LEU A 463 -10.33 3.18 8.65
N PRO A 464 -9.43 4.19 8.65
CA PRO A 464 -8.88 4.72 9.90
C PRO A 464 -10.02 5.29 10.74
N THR A 465 -9.88 5.20 12.06
CA THR A 465 -10.80 5.83 13.00
C THR A 465 -10.05 6.79 13.91
N PRO A 466 -10.65 7.92 14.31
CA PRO A 466 -10.06 8.77 15.32
C PRO A 466 -9.85 7.99 16.63
N PRO A 467 -8.85 8.36 17.45
CA PRO A 467 -8.64 7.76 18.77
C PRO A 467 -9.92 7.79 19.62
N ALA A 468 -10.13 6.76 20.44
CA ALA A 468 -11.33 6.66 21.27
C ALA A 468 -11.47 7.78 22.31
N ASP A 469 -10.36 8.42 22.66
CA ASP A 469 -10.26 9.55 23.60
C ASP A 469 -10.00 10.90 22.91
N ALA A 470 -10.16 10.96 21.58
CA ALA A 470 -10.00 12.19 20.81
C ALA A 470 -10.92 13.30 21.33
N ASP A 471 -10.37 14.51 21.46
CA ASP A 471 -11.17 15.69 21.82
C ASP A 471 -11.97 16.22 20.60
N ASP A 472 -12.87 17.17 20.87
CA ASP A 472 -13.76 17.72 19.84
C ASP A 472 -12.98 18.37 18.68
N GLU A 473 -11.79 18.93 18.94
CA GLU A 473 -10.94 19.56 17.93
C GLU A 473 -10.29 18.49 17.03
N GLN A 474 -9.77 17.42 17.62
CA GLN A 474 -9.18 16.29 16.92
C GLN A 474 -10.23 15.54 16.07
N LEU A 475 -11.43 15.34 16.60
CA LEU A 475 -12.54 14.76 15.85
C LEU A 475 -12.94 15.65 14.67
N ALA A 476 -13.09 16.96 14.90
CA ALA A 476 -13.43 17.91 13.84
C ALA A 476 -12.34 17.97 12.76
N ALA A 477 -11.06 17.92 13.13
CA ALA A 477 -9.94 17.86 12.19
C ALA A 477 -10.00 16.58 11.36
N PHE A 478 -10.17 15.41 11.99
CA PHE A 478 -10.28 14.13 11.29
C PHE A 478 -11.35 14.16 10.19
N PHE A 479 -12.58 14.57 10.52
CA PHE A 479 -13.65 14.63 9.52
C PHE A 479 -13.48 15.78 8.50
N ARG A 480 -12.75 16.85 8.85
CA ARG A 480 -12.38 17.91 7.90
C ARG A 480 -11.56 17.35 6.75
N ASP A 481 -10.58 16.52 7.09
CA ASP A 481 -9.64 15.96 6.12
C ASP A 481 -10.25 14.79 5.34
N PHE A 482 -11.13 14.02 5.99
CA PHE A 482 -11.91 12.96 5.37
C PHE A 482 -13.33 13.41 4.99
N ASN A 483 -13.42 14.54 4.29
CA ASN A 483 -14.68 15.06 3.74
C ASN A 483 -15.16 14.25 2.52
N HIS A 484 -16.44 14.36 2.19
CA HIS A 484 -17.11 13.62 1.14
C HIS A 484 -16.41 13.74 -0.23
N HIS A 485 -16.00 14.95 -0.62
CA HIS A 485 -15.33 15.19 -1.90
C HIS A 485 -13.93 14.57 -1.94
N PHE A 486 -13.19 14.60 -0.83
CA PHE A 486 -11.90 13.91 -0.73
C PHE A 486 -12.09 12.39 -0.75
N ASN A 487 -13.09 11.87 -0.03
CA ASN A 487 -13.45 10.45 -0.02
C ASN A 487 -13.86 9.97 -1.43
N THR A 488 -14.55 10.80 -2.20
CA THR A 488 -14.91 10.53 -3.61
C THR A 488 -13.69 10.25 -4.47
N MET A 489 -12.57 10.95 -4.23
CA MET A 489 -11.28 10.68 -4.89
C MET A 489 -10.54 9.49 -4.28
N ILE A 490 -10.68 9.24 -2.98
CA ILE A 490 -10.13 8.04 -2.33
C ILE A 490 -10.77 6.78 -2.92
N ILE A 491 -12.08 6.74 -3.16
CA ILE A 491 -12.74 5.56 -3.76
C ILE A 491 -12.18 5.26 -5.16
N ALA A 492 -11.97 6.29 -5.98
CA ALA A 492 -11.36 6.12 -7.29
C ALA A 492 -9.93 5.56 -7.21
N HIS A 493 -9.15 6.03 -6.24
CA HIS A 493 -7.76 5.65 -6.01
C HIS A 493 -7.59 4.25 -5.42
N GLU A 494 -8.30 3.96 -4.33
CA GLU A 494 -8.12 2.73 -3.55
C GLU A 494 -8.95 1.57 -4.07
N LEU A 495 -10.07 1.85 -4.74
CA LEU A 495 -11.04 0.82 -5.08
C LEU A 495 -11.22 0.67 -6.59
N MET A 496 -12.04 1.52 -7.19
CA MET A 496 -12.52 1.32 -8.56
C MET A 496 -12.40 2.60 -9.37
N PRO A 497 -11.61 2.60 -10.47
CA PRO A 497 -10.85 1.48 -11.04
C PRO A 497 -9.44 1.26 -10.41
N GLY A 498 -9.14 1.89 -9.27
CA GLY A 498 -7.83 1.89 -8.62
C GLY A 498 -7.36 0.56 -7.99
N HIS A 499 -6.79 0.63 -6.77
CA HIS A 499 -6.01 -0.47 -6.19
C HIS A 499 -6.76 -1.78 -5.99
N TYR A 500 -8.02 -1.75 -5.56
CA TYR A 500 -8.81 -2.99 -5.44
C TYR A 500 -8.83 -3.75 -6.77
N LEU A 501 -9.19 -3.08 -7.86
CA LEU A 501 -9.27 -3.74 -9.17
C LEU A 501 -7.88 -4.20 -9.62
N GLN A 502 -6.90 -3.31 -9.57
CA GLN A 502 -5.51 -3.59 -9.97
C GLN A 502 -4.95 -4.83 -9.27
N LEU A 503 -5.05 -4.87 -7.93
CA LEU A 503 -4.50 -5.96 -7.13
C LEU A 503 -5.34 -7.24 -7.26
N LYS A 504 -6.67 -7.13 -7.42
CA LYS A 504 -7.54 -8.30 -7.65
C LYS A 504 -7.22 -8.96 -9.00
N VAL A 505 -6.99 -8.18 -10.04
CA VAL A 505 -6.58 -8.69 -11.35
C VAL A 505 -5.19 -9.32 -11.27
N ALA A 506 -4.22 -8.64 -10.64
CA ALA A 506 -2.87 -9.19 -10.46
C ALA A 506 -2.87 -10.50 -9.66
N ALA A 507 -3.73 -10.63 -8.63
CA ALA A 507 -3.88 -11.87 -7.86
C ALA A 507 -4.47 -13.03 -8.68
N ARG A 508 -5.34 -12.75 -9.67
CA ARG A 508 -5.94 -13.77 -10.55
C ARG A 508 -5.09 -14.09 -11.78
N SER A 509 -4.03 -13.32 -12.03
CA SER A 509 -3.12 -13.52 -13.15
C SER A 509 -2.36 -14.85 -13.03
N GLU A 510 -1.97 -15.43 -14.16
CA GLU A 510 -1.02 -16.54 -14.22
C GLU A 510 0.43 -16.13 -13.90
N HIS A 511 0.67 -14.83 -13.69
CA HIS A 511 1.96 -14.23 -13.37
C HIS A 511 2.02 -13.74 -11.91
N PRO A 512 2.15 -14.63 -10.90
CA PRO A 512 2.19 -14.24 -9.48
C PRO A 512 3.37 -13.31 -9.14
N ALA A 513 4.42 -13.30 -9.97
CA ALA A 513 5.54 -12.36 -9.86
C ALA A 513 5.08 -10.90 -9.94
N ARG A 514 4.06 -10.58 -10.74
CA ARG A 514 3.53 -9.21 -10.89
C ARG A 514 2.84 -8.73 -9.63
N TYR A 515 2.17 -9.61 -8.88
CA TYR A 515 1.61 -9.25 -7.57
C TYR A 515 2.70 -9.13 -6.49
N LEU A 516 3.67 -10.07 -6.50
CA LEU A 516 4.69 -10.08 -5.47
C LEU A 516 5.64 -8.90 -5.64
N TYR A 517 6.21 -8.72 -6.82
CA TYR A 517 7.28 -7.77 -7.12
C TYR A 517 6.77 -6.58 -7.92
N SER A 518 5.52 -6.14 -7.67
CA SER A 518 4.88 -5.05 -8.42
C SER A 518 5.77 -3.81 -8.52
N ASP A 519 5.82 -3.19 -9.70
CA ASP A 519 6.47 -1.89 -9.86
C ASP A 519 5.71 -0.83 -9.04
N PRO A 520 6.30 -0.24 -7.99
CA PRO A 520 5.57 0.64 -7.10
C PRO A 520 5.17 1.95 -7.77
N VAL A 521 5.89 2.39 -8.81
CA VAL A 521 5.54 3.58 -9.60
C VAL A 521 4.30 3.33 -10.44
N PHE A 522 4.17 2.15 -11.07
CA PHE A 522 2.92 1.73 -11.70
C PHE A 522 1.78 1.66 -10.68
N VAL A 523 2.01 1.06 -9.51
CA VAL A 523 0.95 0.84 -8.51
C VAL A 523 0.33 2.17 -8.08
N GLU A 524 1.12 3.06 -7.48
CA GLU A 524 0.64 4.37 -6.97
C GLU A 524 0.26 5.32 -8.11
N GLY A 525 0.94 5.20 -9.26
CA GLY A 525 0.61 5.92 -10.47
C GLY A 525 -0.79 5.61 -10.98
N TRP A 526 -1.16 4.33 -11.02
CA TRP A 526 -2.48 3.89 -11.47
C TRP A 526 -3.58 4.37 -10.53
N GLY A 527 -3.38 4.27 -9.21
CA GLY A 527 -4.31 4.80 -8.22
C GLY A 527 -4.54 6.31 -8.44
N THR A 528 -3.47 7.08 -8.56
CA THR A 528 -3.53 8.53 -8.78
C THR A 528 -4.17 8.89 -10.13
N PHE A 529 -3.78 8.19 -11.20
CA PHE A 529 -4.35 8.35 -12.54
C PHE A 529 -5.85 8.05 -12.56
N SER A 530 -6.29 7.05 -11.79
CA SER A 530 -7.70 6.63 -11.71
C SER A 530 -8.62 7.73 -11.19
N GLU A 531 -8.12 8.62 -10.33
CA GLU A 531 -8.87 9.80 -9.87
C GLU A 531 -9.25 10.71 -11.03
N ARG A 532 -8.24 11.10 -11.82
CA ARG A 532 -8.43 11.93 -13.00
C ARG A 532 -9.27 11.23 -14.06
N LEU A 533 -9.01 9.94 -14.29
CA LEU A 533 -9.77 9.12 -15.24
C LEU A 533 -11.27 9.17 -14.93
N MET A 534 -11.65 8.95 -13.66
CA MET A 534 -13.04 8.99 -13.23
C MET A 534 -13.67 10.37 -13.47
N LEU A 535 -12.99 11.44 -13.07
CA LEU A 535 -13.44 12.83 -13.31
C LEU A 535 -13.66 13.12 -14.80
N GLU A 536 -12.72 12.70 -15.67
CA GLU A 536 -12.83 12.87 -17.12
C GLU A 536 -14.02 12.10 -17.73
N GLN A 537 -14.50 11.04 -17.06
CA GLN A 537 -15.70 10.30 -17.46
C GLN A 537 -17.01 10.89 -16.86
N GLY A 538 -16.90 11.92 -16.01
CA GLY A 538 -18.03 12.59 -15.36
C GLY A 538 -18.38 12.08 -13.96
N TRP A 539 -17.41 11.50 -13.25
CA TRP A 539 -17.55 11.14 -11.82
C TRP A 539 -17.37 12.38 -10.94
N GLY A 540 -18.26 12.59 -9.96
CA GLY A 540 -18.19 13.74 -9.08
C GLY A 540 -18.57 15.07 -9.75
N ASP A 541 -18.53 16.14 -8.96
CA ASP A 541 -18.88 17.51 -9.36
C ASP A 541 -17.66 18.46 -9.30
N ASP A 542 -17.90 19.77 -9.40
CA ASP A 542 -16.85 20.79 -9.33
C ASP A 542 -16.11 20.77 -7.97
N LEU A 543 -16.76 20.36 -6.87
CA LEU A 543 -16.14 20.23 -5.56
C LEU A 543 -15.31 18.94 -5.45
N ALA A 544 -15.72 17.84 -6.09
CA ALA A 544 -14.88 16.65 -6.25
C ALA A 544 -13.63 16.95 -7.09
N TYR A 545 -13.75 17.76 -8.16
CA TYR A 545 -12.59 18.23 -8.92
C TYR A 545 -11.67 19.13 -8.09
N ALA A 546 -12.22 19.99 -7.22
CA ALA A 546 -11.42 20.76 -6.26
C ALA A 546 -10.64 19.87 -5.28
N ALA A 547 -11.25 18.78 -4.79
CA ALA A 547 -10.57 17.80 -3.95
C ALA A 547 -9.43 17.09 -4.71
N HIS A 548 -9.62 16.75 -5.99
CA HIS A 548 -8.54 16.23 -6.83
C HIS A 548 -7.39 17.22 -7.00
N LEU A 549 -7.67 18.51 -7.22
CA LEU A 549 -6.63 19.53 -7.27
C LEU A 549 -5.84 19.64 -5.96
N LYS A 550 -6.51 19.52 -4.80
CA LYS A 550 -5.85 19.44 -3.49
C LYS A 550 -4.91 18.23 -3.40
N LYS A 551 -5.37 17.04 -3.85
CA LYS A 551 -4.54 15.81 -3.90
C LYS A 551 -3.34 15.95 -4.83
N GLN A 552 -3.50 16.59 -5.99
CA GLN A 552 -2.39 16.81 -6.92
C GLN A 552 -1.32 17.72 -6.32
N LEU A 553 -1.71 18.82 -5.65
CA LEU A 553 -0.75 19.64 -4.89
C LEU A 553 -0.03 18.82 -3.81
N GLU A 554 -0.75 17.95 -3.12
CA GLU A 554 -0.16 17.05 -2.13
C GLU A 554 0.86 16.10 -2.76
N ASN A 555 0.52 15.39 -3.84
CA ASN A 555 1.38 14.41 -4.52
C ASN A 555 2.66 15.04 -5.08
N ILE A 556 2.56 16.25 -5.63
CA ILE A 556 3.73 17.00 -6.09
C ILE A 556 4.62 17.38 -4.89
N ALA A 557 4.01 17.90 -3.81
CA ALA A 557 4.75 18.27 -2.60
C ALA A 557 5.44 17.08 -1.92
N ARG A 558 4.80 15.89 -1.91
CA ARG A 558 5.39 14.63 -1.44
C ARG A 558 6.70 14.33 -2.15
N THR A 559 6.73 14.49 -3.47
CA THR A 559 7.94 14.29 -4.30
C THR A 559 9.06 15.26 -3.93
N ILE A 560 8.73 16.55 -3.82
CA ILE A 560 9.70 17.60 -3.46
C ILE A 560 10.26 17.37 -2.06
N VAL A 561 9.40 17.07 -1.08
CA VAL A 561 9.80 16.82 0.31
C VAL A 561 10.73 15.62 0.40
N ASP A 562 10.40 14.49 -0.24
CA ASP A 562 11.23 13.28 -0.19
C ASP A 562 12.65 13.56 -0.71
N ILE A 563 12.75 14.19 -1.87
CA ILE A 563 14.04 14.54 -2.48
C ILE A 563 14.80 15.51 -1.58
N ARG A 564 14.22 16.68 -1.26
CA ARG A 564 14.92 17.72 -0.50
C ARG A 564 15.31 17.29 0.91
N VAL A 565 14.53 16.44 1.57
CA VAL A 565 14.91 15.83 2.85
C VAL A 565 16.19 15.02 2.69
N HIS A 566 16.33 14.22 1.64
CA HIS A 566 17.49 13.37 1.49
C HIS A 566 18.71 14.01 0.83
N THR A 567 18.51 14.97 -0.07
CA THR A 567 19.60 15.58 -0.87
C THR A 567 19.99 16.97 -0.39
N GLU A 568 19.07 17.72 0.25
CA GLU A 568 19.26 19.12 0.63
C GLU A 568 19.18 19.37 2.14
N ASN A 569 19.01 18.32 2.94
CA ASN A 569 18.85 18.39 4.40
C ASN A 569 17.65 19.21 4.88
N MET A 570 16.58 19.30 4.08
CA MET A 570 15.36 20.02 4.45
C MET A 570 14.89 19.60 5.86
N THR A 571 14.73 20.56 6.78
CA THR A 571 14.36 20.29 8.17
C THR A 571 12.87 20.05 8.32
N ARG A 572 12.45 19.54 9.49
CA ARG A 572 11.02 19.35 9.80
C ARG A 572 10.24 20.66 9.70
N GLU A 573 10.81 21.75 10.20
CA GLU A 573 10.20 23.08 10.19
C GLU A 573 10.11 23.63 8.76
N GLU A 574 11.11 23.34 7.93
CA GLU A 574 11.08 23.68 6.50
C GLU A 574 10.02 22.88 5.75
N VAL A 575 9.86 21.59 6.05
CA VAL A 575 8.78 20.76 5.50
C VAL A 575 7.41 21.30 5.93
N GLU A 576 7.23 21.63 7.21
CA GLU A 576 5.98 22.21 7.71
C GLU A 576 5.63 23.52 6.99
N ARG A 577 6.58 24.45 6.89
CA ARG A 577 6.39 25.71 6.18
C ARG A 577 6.10 25.49 4.70
N PHE A 578 6.89 24.68 4.00
CA PHE A 578 6.70 24.42 2.57
C PHE A 578 5.33 23.79 2.28
N VAL A 579 4.94 22.77 3.04
CA VAL A 579 3.69 22.05 2.82
C VAL A 579 2.47 22.93 3.11
N THR A 580 2.56 23.79 4.13
CA THR A 580 1.44 24.67 4.52
C THR A 580 1.35 25.96 3.69
N GLU A 581 2.48 26.55 3.31
CA GLU A 581 2.52 27.84 2.63
C GLU A 581 2.58 27.73 1.10
N GLU A 582 3.32 26.74 0.57
CA GLU A 582 3.51 26.59 -0.87
C GLU A 582 2.57 25.51 -1.46
N ALA A 583 2.48 24.35 -0.79
CA ALA A 583 1.63 23.25 -1.25
C ALA A 583 0.15 23.36 -0.81
N MET A 584 -0.18 24.36 0.01
CA MET A 584 -1.54 24.65 0.46
C MET A 584 -2.22 23.48 1.17
N GLN A 585 -1.47 22.71 1.96
CA GLN A 585 -1.97 21.58 2.74
C GLN A 585 -1.99 21.87 4.24
N ASP A 586 -2.79 21.12 4.97
CA ASP A 586 -2.90 21.24 6.43
C ASP A 586 -1.65 20.69 7.13
N VAL A 587 -1.35 21.20 8.33
CA VAL A 587 -0.14 20.86 9.10
C VAL A 587 0.03 19.34 9.33
N GLN A 588 -1.07 18.59 9.41
CA GLN A 588 -1.01 17.14 9.56
C GLN A 588 -0.40 16.43 8.35
N PHE A 589 -0.60 16.95 7.14
CA PHE A 589 -0.01 16.41 5.93
C PHE A 589 1.51 16.62 5.97
N ALA A 590 1.97 17.78 6.45
CA ALA A 590 3.39 18.02 6.63
C ALA A 590 4.02 17.06 7.65
N ARG A 591 3.35 16.81 8.78
CA ARG A 591 3.79 15.84 9.79
C ARG A 591 3.88 14.42 9.20
N ASN A 592 2.90 14.04 8.38
CA ASN A 592 2.89 12.74 7.71
C ASN A 592 4.00 12.62 6.65
N MET A 593 4.19 13.65 5.82
CA MET A 593 5.26 13.67 4.82
C MET A 593 6.64 13.60 5.49
N TRP A 594 6.86 14.35 6.57
CA TRP A 594 8.09 14.27 7.35
C TRP A 594 8.33 12.86 7.88
N ARG A 595 7.31 12.22 8.49
CA ARG A 595 7.42 10.83 8.95
C ARG A 595 7.77 9.88 7.81
N ARG A 596 7.05 9.95 6.69
CA ARG A 596 7.24 9.04 5.55
C ARG A 596 8.56 9.25 4.82
N ALA A 597 9.06 10.49 4.75
CA ALA A 597 10.40 10.78 4.23
C ALA A 597 11.48 10.11 5.10
N MET A 598 11.29 10.00 6.42
CA MET A 598 12.22 9.25 7.27
C MET A 598 12.13 7.73 7.08
N THR A 599 10.92 7.19 6.88
CA THR A 599 10.67 5.75 7.05
C THR A 599 10.51 4.95 5.76
N THR A 600 10.19 5.60 4.64
CA THR A 600 9.75 4.90 3.42
C THR A 600 10.34 5.46 2.12
N SER A 601 11.37 6.31 2.17
CA SER A 601 11.93 6.92 0.97
C SER A 601 12.45 5.87 -0.05
N PRO A 602 12.22 6.04 -1.37
CA PRO A 602 11.64 7.21 -2.06
C PRO A 602 10.12 7.15 -2.29
N GLN A 603 9.37 6.41 -1.48
CA GLN A 603 7.97 6.07 -1.76
C GLN A 603 7.04 7.26 -2.01
N LEU A 604 7.30 8.41 -1.39
CA LEU A 604 6.53 9.63 -1.59
C LEU A 604 6.57 10.16 -3.03
N THR A 605 7.58 9.77 -3.82
CA THR A 605 7.74 10.20 -5.22
C THR A 605 6.86 9.43 -6.21
N PHE A 606 6.35 8.25 -5.82
CA PHE A 606 5.70 7.32 -6.74
C PHE A 606 4.41 7.87 -7.34
N TYR A 607 3.64 8.61 -6.54
CA TYR A 607 2.35 9.20 -6.94
C TYR A 607 2.50 10.11 -8.17
N TRP A 608 3.39 11.10 -8.08
CA TRP A 608 3.58 12.08 -9.14
C TRP A 608 4.30 11.48 -10.36
N LEU A 609 5.36 10.69 -10.13
CA LEU A 609 6.07 10.00 -11.21
C LEU A 609 5.14 9.06 -11.99
N GLY A 610 4.33 8.30 -11.27
CA GLY A 610 3.40 7.34 -11.84
C GLY A 610 2.24 8.00 -12.58
N ASP A 611 1.56 8.99 -11.98
CA ASP A 611 0.45 9.71 -12.66
C ASP A 611 0.93 10.38 -13.94
N THR A 612 2.02 11.16 -13.87
CA THR A 612 2.55 11.87 -15.05
C THR A 612 2.96 10.91 -16.16
N THR A 613 3.53 9.76 -15.83
CA THR A 613 3.93 8.76 -16.83
C THR A 613 2.72 8.05 -17.43
N ILE A 614 1.76 7.60 -16.62
CA ILE A 614 0.54 6.92 -17.12
C ILE A 614 -0.34 7.89 -17.91
N ALA A 615 -0.39 9.17 -17.53
CA ALA A 615 -0.99 10.24 -18.33
C ALA A 615 -0.38 10.32 -19.73
N GLY A 616 0.95 10.29 -19.80
CA GLY A 616 1.71 10.25 -21.05
C GLY A 616 1.34 9.02 -21.87
N LEU A 617 1.31 7.83 -21.26
CA LEU A 617 0.93 6.58 -21.93
C LEU A 617 -0.48 6.65 -22.52
N GLN A 618 -1.47 7.18 -21.79
CA GLN A 618 -2.84 7.32 -22.29
C GLN A 618 -2.90 8.28 -23.49
N ARG A 619 -2.20 9.42 -23.42
CA ARG A 619 -2.12 10.39 -24.52
C ARG A 619 -1.47 9.77 -25.75
N ASP A 620 -0.36 9.05 -25.56
CA ASP A 620 0.38 8.42 -26.64
C ASP A 620 -0.42 7.27 -27.26
N ALA A 621 -1.12 6.47 -26.44
CA ALA A 621 -2.05 5.44 -26.91
C ALA A 621 -3.20 6.03 -27.71
N ARG A 622 -3.77 7.15 -27.26
CA ARG A 622 -4.81 7.87 -28.02
C ARG A 622 -4.29 8.33 -29.38
N ALA A 623 -3.08 8.86 -29.44
CA ALA A 623 -2.46 9.29 -30.69
C ALA A 623 -2.14 8.10 -31.63
N ALA A 624 -1.61 7.00 -31.08
CA ALA A 624 -1.19 5.83 -31.84
C ALA A 624 -2.37 4.98 -32.35
N TRP A 625 -3.41 4.81 -31.52
CA TRP A 625 -4.56 3.95 -31.85
C TRP A 625 -5.66 4.68 -32.62
N GLY A 626 -5.66 6.02 -32.63
CA GLY A 626 -6.59 6.83 -33.44
C GLY A 626 -8.05 6.50 -33.14
N ASP A 627 -8.82 6.17 -34.18
CA ASP A 627 -10.24 5.82 -34.08
C ASP A 627 -10.50 4.54 -33.28
N ASP A 628 -9.48 3.67 -33.12
CA ASP A 628 -9.59 2.46 -32.31
C ASP A 628 -9.32 2.72 -30.82
N PHE A 629 -9.00 3.96 -30.43
CA PHE A 629 -8.86 4.32 -29.03
C PHE A 629 -10.24 4.37 -28.34
N SER A 630 -10.35 3.67 -27.23
CA SER A 630 -11.39 3.92 -26.23
C SER A 630 -10.77 3.88 -24.85
N VAL A 631 -11.41 4.57 -23.89
CA VAL A 631 -10.98 4.54 -22.49
C VAL A 631 -10.93 3.09 -22.00
N ARG A 632 -11.96 2.30 -22.29
CA ARG A 632 -12.01 0.88 -21.95
C ARG A 632 -10.86 0.07 -22.53
N ARG A 633 -10.53 0.25 -23.81
CA ARG A 633 -9.41 -0.46 -24.43
C ARG A 633 -8.10 -0.17 -23.69
N PHE A 634 -7.87 1.10 -23.32
CA PHE A 634 -6.67 1.48 -22.60
C PHE A 634 -6.63 0.88 -21.19
N THR A 635 -7.71 1.02 -20.42
CA THR A 635 -7.77 0.51 -19.04
C THR A 635 -7.74 -1.01 -18.97
N ASP A 636 -8.44 -1.72 -19.86
CA ASP A 636 -8.40 -3.18 -19.94
C ASP A 636 -6.97 -3.66 -20.28
N ALA A 637 -6.28 -2.99 -21.21
CA ALA A 637 -4.88 -3.32 -21.54
C ALA A 637 -3.91 -3.04 -20.37
N MET A 638 -4.11 -1.96 -19.61
CA MET A 638 -3.34 -1.68 -18.39
C MET A 638 -3.54 -2.76 -17.31
N MET A 639 -4.75 -3.29 -17.17
CA MET A 639 -5.04 -4.38 -16.23
C MET A 639 -4.50 -5.73 -16.71
N GLU A 640 -4.57 -6.01 -18.01
CA GLU A 640 -4.06 -7.24 -18.62
C GLU A 640 -2.54 -7.37 -18.48
N VAL A 641 -1.78 -6.29 -18.73
CA VAL A 641 -0.33 -6.30 -18.54
C VAL A 641 0.03 -6.36 -17.04
N GLY A 642 -0.78 -5.76 -16.17
CA GLY A 642 -0.55 -5.74 -14.73
C GLY A 642 0.61 -4.81 -14.31
N PRO A 643 0.99 -4.84 -13.03
CA PRO A 643 1.95 -3.90 -12.45
C PRO A 643 3.41 -4.24 -12.76
N VAL A 644 3.74 -4.26 -14.05
CA VAL A 644 5.10 -4.30 -14.58
C VAL A 644 5.68 -2.88 -14.67
N THR A 645 6.96 -2.77 -15.04
CA THR A 645 7.59 -1.46 -15.22
C THR A 645 6.86 -0.64 -16.28
N LEU A 646 6.74 0.68 -16.10
CA LEU A 646 6.07 1.55 -17.07
C LEU A 646 6.67 1.49 -18.50
N PRO A 647 7.98 1.29 -18.70
CA PRO A 647 8.54 0.96 -20.03
C PRO A 647 8.03 -0.36 -20.63
N ASP A 648 7.81 -1.39 -19.81
CA ASP A 648 7.23 -2.66 -20.25
C ASP A 648 5.75 -2.49 -20.60
N VAL A 649 4.99 -1.69 -19.83
CA VAL A 649 3.62 -1.30 -20.18
C VAL A 649 3.59 -0.62 -21.54
N ARG A 650 4.48 0.37 -21.78
CA ARG A 650 4.57 1.06 -23.07
C ARG A 650 4.79 0.08 -24.23
N THR A 651 5.66 -0.90 -24.03
CA THR A 651 5.94 -1.96 -25.00
C THR A 651 4.70 -2.83 -25.25
N ALA A 652 4.02 -3.28 -24.18
CA ALA A 652 2.81 -4.09 -24.28
C ALA A 652 1.65 -3.37 -24.98
N LEU A 653 1.57 -2.04 -24.84
CA LEU A 653 0.59 -1.20 -25.55
C LEU A 653 0.94 -0.97 -27.03
N GLY A 654 2.06 -1.52 -27.53
CA GLY A 654 2.53 -1.34 -28.90
C GLY A 654 2.99 0.09 -29.20
N LEU A 655 3.38 0.86 -28.19
CA LEU A 655 3.80 2.25 -28.33
C LEU A 655 5.30 2.33 -28.56
N ALA A 656 5.73 3.27 -29.41
CA ALA A 656 7.15 3.52 -29.61
C ALA A 656 7.80 3.93 -28.27
N LEU A 657 8.95 3.33 -27.95
CA LEU A 657 9.78 3.81 -26.86
C LEU A 657 10.18 5.26 -27.17
N GLU A 658 10.04 6.15 -26.18
CA GLU A 658 10.61 7.49 -26.30
C GLU A 658 12.11 7.32 -26.57
N ALA A 659 12.59 7.86 -27.68
CA ALA A 659 14.03 7.99 -27.86
C ALA A 659 14.53 8.75 -26.64
N ALA A 660 15.55 8.24 -25.94
CA ALA A 660 16.15 8.94 -24.81
C ALA A 660 16.55 10.35 -25.28
N THR A 661 15.67 11.33 -25.06
CA THR A 661 15.90 12.69 -25.47
C THR A 661 16.93 13.22 -24.51
N SER A 662 18.18 13.22 -24.98
CA SER A 662 19.20 14.18 -24.59
C SER A 662 18.63 15.57 -24.83
N THR A 663 17.82 16.08 -23.92
CA THR A 663 17.41 17.49 -23.89
C THR A 663 18.56 18.30 -23.32
N THR A 664 19.60 18.47 -24.13
CA THR A 664 20.41 19.68 -24.10
C THR A 664 19.75 20.65 -25.07
N GLN A 665 18.98 21.61 -24.56
CA GLN A 665 18.75 22.88 -25.22
C GLN A 665 18.49 23.98 -24.19
#